data_AF-A0A1J3IQT5-F1
#
_entry.id   AF-A0A1J3IQT5-F1
#
_cell.length_a   1.000
_cell.length_b   1.000
_cell.length_c   1.000
_cell.angle_alpha   90.00
_cell.angle_beta   90.00
_cell.angle_gamma   90.00
#
_symmetry.space_group_name_H-M   'P 1'
#
loop_
_entity.id
_entity.type
_entity.pdbx_description
1 polymer ?
#
loop_
_entity_poly.entity_id
_entity_poly.type
_entity_poly.pdbx_seq_one_letter_code
_entity_poly.pdbx_strand_id
1 'polypeptide(L)'
;MASSPSSIFAGVKFTPILAPFSSRDSRRSGCTNNSRVIFRVNPASPRLPLDCVSVEANSLIPKTGLWVKPTTNKGRWERNIVQGQRITETSLSQGRSFCRTWKETQSGIRRLSSRRAFVDRTLYSLSRSHFISSQRKHSQIVNATVGPDEPHAAGTAWPDGIVAERQDIDLLPPEIDRAELEAFLGFELPSHPKLHRGQLKNGLRYLILPNKVPPNRFEAHMEVHVGSIDEEDDEQGIAHMIEHVAFLGSKKREKLLGTGARSNAYTDFHHTVFHIHSPTHTKDSEEDLFQSVLDALSEIAFHPVFLSSRVEKERRAILSELQMMNTIEYRVDCQLLQYLHSENKLGRRFPIGLEEQIKKWDVDKIRKFHERWYFPANATLYIVGDIDNIPRMVHHIEAVFGKTGLDNEATPTSPTPGAFGAMANFLVPKLPAGLGGTFSQERTNTADQSKIIKRERHAIRPPVEHNWSLPGTSVDLKPPQIFKHELLQNFAINMFCKIPVNKVQTFGDLRNVLMKRIFLSALHFRINTRYKSSNPPFTSVELDHSDSGREGCTVTTLTVTAEPKNWQNAVKVAVQEVRRLKEFGVTKGELTRYMDALLKDSEHLAAMIDNVSSVDNLDFIMESDALGHTVMDQTQGHETLVAVAGTVTLEEVNTVGAEVLEFISDFGKPTAPLPAAIVACVPTKLHVDGVGESDFNISPGEILDSVKSGLLAPIEAEPELEVPKELISQSQLQELTLQRNPRFIPIPGSGLTKSHDKETGITQLRLSNGIPVNYKISKTESRAGVMRLIVGGGRAAETSDSKGAVVVGVRTLSEGGRVGDFSREQVELFCVNHLINCSLESAEEFIAMEFRFTLRDNGMQAAFQLLHMVLEHSVWLEDAFDRARQLYLSYYRSIPKSLERATAHKLMTAMLNGDERFVEPTPKSLQNLNLESVKDAVMSHFVGENMEVSIVGDFSEEEIEHCVLDYLGTVKASHDSGKVLGAEPIVFRQPTAGLQFQQVFLKDTDERACAYIAGPAPNRWGLTVDGDDLFESVSKLPVAHDGLLKSEDQLLDGRDRELQRKLRSHPLFFGIAMGLLAEIINSRLFTTVRDSLGLTYDVSFELNLFDRLNLGWYVISVTSTPGKVYKAVDACKSVLRGLHSNQIAPRELDRAKRTLLMRHEAELKSNAYWLNLLAHLQASSVPRKDLSCIKELTSLYEAASIEDIYVAYNQLRVDEDSLYSCIGIAGAQAGEDVTSLSEDEEPEDAFSGVLPVGRGSSMTTRPTT
;
A
#
# COMPACT_ATOMS: atom_id res chain seq x y z
N MET A 1 7.95 3.61 11.57
CA MET A 1 6.68 4.34 11.42
C MET A 1 6.94 5.79 11.73
N ALA A 2 6.98 6.62 10.69
CA ALA A 2 6.77 8.05 10.78
C ALA A 2 5.42 8.36 10.12
N SER A 3 4.85 9.52 10.42
CA SER A 3 3.90 10.17 9.54
C SER A 3 4.50 10.25 8.13
N SER A 4 3.99 9.45 7.19
CA SER A 4 4.23 9.75 5.78
C SER A 4 3.56 11.08 5.48
N PRO A 5 4.20 12.00 4.73
CA PRO A 5 3.43 12.95 3.97
C PRO A 5 2.61 12.13 2.98
N SER A 6 1.35 11.88 3.34
CA SER A 6 0.31 11.58 2.38
C SER A 6 0.30 12.78 1.45
N SER A 7 0.91 12.62 0.28
CA SER A 7 0.79 13.55 -0.85
C SER A 7 -0.70 13.82 -1.06
N ILE A 8 -1.15 15.00 -0.64
CA ILE A 8 -2.59 15.30 -0.53
C ILE A 8 -3.22 15.32 -1.93
N PHE A 9 -2.40 15.48 -2.98
CA PHE A 9 -2.78 15.37 -4.39
C PHE A 9 -1.99 14.35 -5.21
N ALA A 10 -1.83 13.12 -4.70
CA ALA A 10 -1.49 11.95 -5.54
C ALA A 10 -2.65 10.94 -5.58
N GLY A 11 -3.58 11.17 -6.52
CA GLY A 11 -4.62 10.24 -6.97
C GLY A 11 -5.37 9.47 -5.89
N VAL A 12 -6.35 10.11 -5.23
CA VAL A 12 -7.37 9.42 -4.42
C VAL A 12 -8.44 8.85 -5.36
N LYS A 13 -8.05 7.82 -6.12
CA LYS A 13 -8.97 7.03 -6.96
C LYS A 13 -10.15 6.54 -6.12
N PHE A 14 -11.32 7.19 -6.25
CA PHE A 14 -12.64 6.82 -5.72
C PHE A 14 -12.60 5.90 -4.48
N THR A 15 -12.68 6.45 -3.28
CA THR A 15 -12.94 5.64 -2.08
C THR A 15 -14.28 4.89 -2.21
N PRO A 16 -14.39 3.66 -1.68
CA PRO A 16 -15.10 2.63 -2.45
C PRO A 16 -16.29 2.01 -1.72
N ILE A 17 -17.47 2.06 -2.33
CA ILE A 17 -18.67 1.33 -1.87
C ILE A 17 -18.50 -0.20 -2.01
N LEU A 18 -17.54 -0.62 -2.84
CA LEU A 18 -17.10 -2.00 -3.08
C LEU A 18 -15.59 -1.95 -3.28
N ALA A 19 -14.83 -2.51 -2.34
CA ALA A 19 -13.45 -2.14 -2.02
C ALA A 19 -12.38 -2.89 -2.84
N PRO A 20 -11.82 -2.33 -3.93
CA PRO A 20 -10.88 -3.04 -4.79
C PRO A 20 -9.50 -3.14 -4.14
N PHE A 21 -8.75 -4.20 -4.48
CA PHE A 21 -7.33 -4.28 -4.13
C PHE A 21 -6.52 -3.18 -4.84
N SER A 22 -6.31 -2.04 -4.17
CA SER A 22 -5.42 -0.99 -4.69
C SER A 22 -3.96 -1.38 -4.47
N SER A 23 -3.16 -1.37 -5.52
CA SER A 23 -1.74 -1.72 -5.46
C SER A 23 -0.89 -0.58 -4.87
N ARG A 24 -0.67 -0.59 -3.56
CA ARG A 24 0.43 0.12 -2.89
C ARG A 24 1.39 -0.89 -2.29
N ASP A 25 2.44 -1.27 -3.04
CA ASP A 25 3.56 -2.00 -2.45
C ASP A 25 4.90 -1.71 -3.16
N SER A 26 5.35 -0.46 -3.05
CA SER A 26 6.72 -0.05 -3.39
C SER A 26 7.26 0.97 -2.40
N ARG A 27 7.19 0.67 -1.09
CA ARG A 27 8.05 1.27 -0.04
C ARG A 27 8.03 0.52 1.31
N ARG A 28 9.16 -0.12 1.61
CA ARG A 28 9.83 -0.21 2.93
C ARG A 28 8.97 -0.13 4.20
N SER A 29 8.80 -1.25 4.90
CA SER A 29 8.28 -1.28 6.26
C SER A 29 9.40 -1.27 7.31
N GLY A 30 9.44 -0.22 8.17
CA GLY A 30 10.48 -0.06 9.22
C GLY A 30 9.98 0.52 10.54
N CYS A 31 10.68 0.20 11.63
CA CYS A 31 10.66 0.79 12.98
C CYS A 31 9.32 0.89 13.74
N THR A 32 9.05 -0.16 14.53
CA THR A 32 8.96 -0.17 16.02
C THR A 32 8.67 1.11 16.83
N ASN A 33 8.00 0.93 17.98
CA ASN A 33 8.27 1.71 19.22
C ASN A 33 8.10 0.80 20.48
N ASN A 34 8.19 1.34 21.71
CA ASN A 34 8.93 0.68 22.80
C ASN A 34 8.50 1.03 24.26
N SER A 35 9.24 0.46 25.23
CA SER A 35 9.38 0.85 26.66
C SER A 35 8.45 0.16 27.71
N ARG A 36 8.80 -0.05 29.00
CA ARG A 36 10.03 0.33 29.77
C ARG A 36 10.25 -0.37 31.14
N VAL A 37 11.40 -0.04 31.78
CA VAL A 37 11.72 -0.08 33.24
C VAL A 37 12.04 -1.48 33.85
N ILE A 38 12.49 -1.62 35.12
CA ILE A 38 13.81 -1.36 35.79
C ILE A 38 13.86 -2.26 37.07
N PHE A 39 14.92 -2.64 37.81
CA PHE A 39 16.35 -2.30 38.04
C PHE A 39 17.13 -3.67 38.18
N ARG A 40 18.22 -4.04 38.91
CA ARG A 40 19.38 -3.58 39.76
C ARG A 40 20.34 -4.83 39.88
N VAL A 41 21.61 -4.89 40.34
CA VAL A 41 22.66 -3.97 40.87
C VAL A 41 24.07 -4.63 40.73
N ASN A 42 25.13 -3.94 41.15
CA ASN A 42 26.58 -4.28 41.21
C ASN A 42 27.01 -5.50 42.08
N PRO A 43 28.31 -5.94 42.08
CA PRO A 43 29.28 -6.17 40.97
C PRO A 43 30.29 -7.35 41.20
N ALA A 44 31.08 -7.81 40.19
CA ALA A 44 32.41 -8.49 40.34
C ALA A 44 33.08 -8.91 38.98
N SER A 45 34.33 -9.40 39.01
CA SER A 45 35.19 -9.84 37.87
C SER A 45 36.31 -10.82 38.36
N PRO A 46 37.34 -11.28 37.58
CA PRO A 46 37.46 -11.75 36.17
C PRO A 46 38.27 -13.10 36.00
N ARG A 47 38.54 -13.53 34.74
CA ARG A 47 39.69 -14.36 34.19
C ARG A 47 39.47 -15.83 33.72
N LEU A 48 39.70 -16.07 32.41
CA LEU A 48 40.75 -16.91 31.74
C LEU A 48 41.51 -18.03 32.53
N PRO A 49 42.15 -19.04 31.87
CA PRO A 49 41.84 -19.73 30.57
C PRO A 49 42.28 -21.25 30.48
N LEU A 50 42.28 -21.79 29.25
CA LEU A 50 43.22 -22.78 28.64
C LEU A 50 43.08 -24.32 28.75
N ASP A 51 43.47 -24.92 27.60
CA ASP A 51 44.25 -26.15 27.34
C ASP A 51 43.65 -27.52 26.95
N CYS A 52 44.42 -28.22 26.12
CA CYS A 52 44.09 -29.40 25.30
C CYS A 52 44.63 -30.72 25.86
N VAL A 53 44.25 -31.87 25.26
CA VAL A 53 45.13 -32.94 24.71
C VAL A 53 44.32 -34.19 24.30
N SER A 54 44.86 -34.99 23.37
CA SER A 54 44.26 -36.16 22.69
C SER A 54 44.81 -37.52 23.19
N VAL A 55 44.51 -38.62 22.45
CA VAL A 55 45.23 -39.93 22.32
C VAL A 55 44.49 -41.22 22.78
N GLU A 56 44.05 -41.99 21.76
CA GLU A 56 44.08 -43.46 21.54
C GLU A 56 43.40 -44.57 22.41
N ALA A 57 42.71 -45.48 21.68
CA ALA A 57 42.90 -46.96 21.63
C ALA A 57 41.86 -47.98 22.18
N ASN A 58 41.70 -49.05 21.36
CA ASN A 58 41.45 -50.48 21.68
C ASN A 58 40.06 -51.05 22.09
N SER A 59 39.22 -51.31 21.07
CA SER A 59 38.98 -52.65 20.44
C SER A 59 38.28 -53.85 21.16
N LEU A 60 37.73 -54.76 20.31
CA LEU A 60 37.38 -56.20 20.51
C LEU A 60 35.96 -56.68 20.93
N ILE A 61 35.10 -56.74 19.91
CA ILE A 61 34.05 -57.74 19.54
C ILE A 61 34.00 -59.10 20.30
N PRO A 62 32.79 -59.59 20.65
CA PRO A 62 32.31 -60.92 20.17
C PRO A 62 30.92 -60.82 19.48
N LYS A 63 30.73 -61.20 18.21
CA LYS A 63 30.53 -62.56 17.63
C LYS A 63 29.09 -63.11 17.62
N THR A 64 28.44 -62.96 16.46
CA THR A 64 27.69 -63.99 15.69
C THR A 64 26.58 -64.86 16.32
N GLY A 65 25.44 -64.96 15.62
CA GLY A 65 24.81 -66.27 15.34
C GLY A 65 23.31 -66.41 15.63
N LEU A 66 22.51 -66.77 14.61
CA LEU A 66 21.08 -67.05 14.70
C LEU A 66 20.78 -68.55 14.96
N TRP A 67 19.49 -68.85 15.23
CA TRP A 67 18.73 -70.10 15.00
C TRP A 67 18.37 -71.05 16.16
N VAL A 68 17.20 -70.75 16.76
CA VAL A 68 16.01 -71.63 16.91
C VAL A 68 16.07 -72.91 17.76
N LYS A 69 15.06 -73.02 18.66
CA LYS A 69 14.31 -74.27 18.92
C LYS A 69 12.84 -73.96 19.33
N PRO A 70 11.83 -74.73 18.88
CA PRO A 70 10.40 -74.52 19.22
C PRO A 70 9.78 -75.64 20.08
N THR A 71 8.64 -75.37 20.74
CA THR A 71 7.61 -76.40 21.09
C THR A 71 6.23 -75.83 21.50
N THR A 72 5.16 -76.32 20.86
CA THR A 72 3.83 -76.81 21.35
C THR A 72 3.24 -76.34 22.71
N ASN A 73 1.91 -76.25 22.95
CA ASN A 73 0.85 -77.23 22.57
C ASN A 73 -0.62 -76.71 22.72
N LYS A 74 -1.56 -77.27 21.92
CA LYS A 74 -3.05 -77.47 22.06
C LYS A 74 -3.89 -76.61 23.05
N GLY A 75 -5.10 -76.09 22.73
CA GLY A 75 -5.86 -75.95 21.47
C GLY A 75 -7.19 -76.75 21.34
N ARG A 76 -8.24 -76.19 20.69
CA ARG A 76 -9.38 -76.95 20.10
C ARG A 76 -10.12 -76.23 18.94
N TRP A 77 -9.96 -76.77 17.72
CA TRP A 77 -10.92 -77.09 16.61
C TRP A 77 -12.36 -76.49 16.68
N GLU A 78 -13.02 -76.03 15.60
CA GLU A 78 -12.77 -76.20 14.14
C GLU A 78 -13.59 -75.23 13.21
N ARG A 79 -13.20 -75.07 11.92
CA ARG A 79 -13.97 -74.71 10.67
C ARG A 79 -14.91 -73.45 10.68
N ASN A 80 -14.95 -72.53 9.70
CA ASN A 80 -14.73 -72.59 8.23
C ASN A 80 -14.57 -71.17 7.58
N ILE A 81 -13.78 -71.06 6.48
CA ILE A 81 -14.04 -70.43 5.14
C ILE A 81 -14.72 -69.02 5.09
N VAL A 82 -14.14 -67.87 4.64
CA VAL A 82 -13.47 -67.44 3.36
C VAL A 82 -14.47 -67.14 2.21
N GLN A 83 -14.48 -66.07 1.36
CA GLN A 83 -13.65 -64.88 0.98
C GLN A 83 -14.62 -63.69 0.60
N GLY A 84 -14.32 -62.53 -0.04
CA GLY A 84 -13.09 -61.90 -0.57
C GLY A 84 -13.31 -60.71 -1.57
N GLN A 85 -12.44 -59.68 -1.52
CA GLN A 85 -11.94 -58.77 -2.60
C GLN A 85 -12.80 -57.80 -3.47
N ARG A 86 -12.34 -56.54 -3.53
CA ARG A 86 -11.97 -55.65 -4.68
C ARG A 86 -12.72 -55.62 -6.06
N ILE A 87 -13.07 -54.38 -6.47
CA ILE A 87 -12.75 -53.67 -7.76
C ILE A 87 -13.56 -53.90 -9.08
N THR A 88 -14.31 -52.83 -9.45
CA THR A 88 -14.65 -52.18 -10.76
C THR A 88 -15.27 -52.89 -11.99
N GLU A 89 -16.02 -52.06 -12.78
CA GLU A 89 -16.48 -52.21 -14.19
C GLU A 89 -17.61 -53.26 -14.47
N THR A 90 -18.50 -53.12 -15.49
CA THR A 90 -18.68 -52.11 -16.57
C THR A 90 -20.17 -51.93 -17.01
N SER A 91 -20.47 -50.80 -17.68
CA SER A 91 -21.47 -50.58 -18.77
C SER A 91 -22.97 -51.01 -18.71
N LEU A 92 -23.85 -50.00 -18.82
CA LEU A 92 -24.98 -49.81 -19.77
C LEU A 92 -26.23 -50.76 -19.88
N SER A 93 -27.40 -50.14 -19.59
CA SER A 93 -28.60 -50.00 -20.47
C SER A 93 -29.85 -50.93 -20.40
N GLN A 94 -31.00 -50.28 -20.09
CA GLN A 94 -32.43 -50.50 -20.52
C GLN A 94 -33.17 -51.84 -20.20
N GLY A 95 -34.50 -51.79 -19.89
CA GLY A 95 -35.29 -53.04 -19.67
C GLY A 95 -36.83 -53.06 -19.42
N ARG A 96 -37.47 -52.07 -18.77
CA ARG A 96 -38.95 -51.91 -18.54
C ARG A 96 -39.78 -53.02 -17.78
N SER A 97 -40.32 -52.62 -16.60
CA SER A 97 -41.73 -52.87 -16.11
C SER A 97 -42.18 -54.30 -15.67
N PHE A 98 -43.33 -54.58 -15.00
CA PHE A 98 -44.63 -53.87 -14.80
C PHE A 98 -45.48 -54.42 -13.58
N CYS A 99 -46.08 -53.56 -12.70
CA CYS A 99 -47.24 -53.83 -11.76
C CYS A 99 -47.13 -54.88 -10.59
N ARG A 100 -48.02 -55.00 -9.55
CA ARG A 100 -49.30 -54.35 -9.10
C ARG A 100 -49.67 -54.53 -7.57
N THR A 101 -49.89 -53.43 -6.82
CA THR A 101 -51.10 -53.01 -5.97
C THR A 101 -51.71 -53.73 -4.73
N TRP A 102 -52.47 -52.93 -3.91
CA TRP A 102 -53.47 -53.19 -2.80
C TRP A 102 -52.95 -53.25 -1.33
N LYS A 103 -53.67 -52.94 -0.22
CA LYS A 103 -54.72 -51.95 0.24
C LYS A 103 -55.20 -52.35 1.70
N GLU A 104 -55.89 -51.64 2.62
CA GLU A 104 -56.29 -50.23 2.93
C GLU A 104 -56.99 -50.14 4.34
N THR A 105 -57.47 -48.96 4.82
CA THR A 105 -58.51 -48.68 5.88
C THR A 105 -58.21 -48.88 7.41
N GLN A 106 -58.82 -48.18 8.41
CA GLN A 106 -59.51 -46.86 8.55
C GLN A 106 -59.75 -46.39 10.04
N SER A 107 -60.05 -45.09 10.24
CA SER A 107 -60.83 -44.43 11.35
C SER A 107 -60.20 -44.23 12.76
N GLY A 108 -60.50 -43.16 13.53
CA GLY A 108 -61.11 -41.83 13.20
C GLY A 108 -61.69 -41.02 14.41
N ILE A 109 -61.89 -39.68 14.25
CA ILE A 109 -62.78 -38.76 15.05
C ILE A 109 -62.25 -38.42 16.50
N ARG A 110 -62.44 -37.26 17.22
CA ARG A 110 -62.95 -35.84 17.13
C ARG A 110 -62.48 -35.08 18.44
N ARG A 111 -62.58 -33.76 18.76
CA ARG A 111 -62.75 -32.41 18.13
C ARG A 111 -62.64 -31.31 19.25
N LEU A 112 -62.40 -30.02 18.91
CA LEU A 112 -62.47 -28.77 19.76
C LEU A 112 -61.30 -28.53 20.76
N SER A 113 -60.85 -27.31 21.10
CA SER A 113 -60.76 -25.95 20.48
C SER A 113 -59.97 -25.04 21.44
N SER A 114 -59.28 -23.92 21.11
CA SER A 114 -59.34 -22.98 19.98
C SER A 114 -58.10 -22.05 19.91
N ARG A 115 -57.76 -21.53 18.70
CA ARG A 115 -57.08 -20.24 18.37
C ARG A 115 -55.74 -19.90 19.08
N ARG A 116 -54.71 -19.34 18.43
CA ARG A 116 -54.53 -18.76 17.07
C ARG A 116 -53.26 -19.35 16.43
N ALA A 117 -53.10 -19.22 15.12
CA ALA A 117 -51.92 -19.64 14.38
C ALA A 117 -51.49 -18.57 13.37
N PHE A 118 -50.22 -18.62 12.96
CA PHE A 118 -49.73 -18.13 11.66
C PHE A 118 -48.74 -19.17 11.13
N VAL A 119 -48.80 -19.48 9.84
CA VAL A 119 -47.96 -20.48 9.17
C VAL A 119 -47.60 -19.96 7.77
N ASP A 120 -46.39 -20.33 7.37
CA ASP A 120 -45.69 -20.21 6.08
C ASP A 120 -46.53 -20.49 4.80
N ARG A 121 -45.97 -20.05 3.65
CA ARG A 121 -46.24 -20.49 2.25
C ARG A 121 -47.61 -20.11 1.64
N THR A 122 -47.76 -19.84 0.33
CA THR A 122 -46.98 -20.17 -0.90
C THR A 122 -47.17 -19.13 -2.03
N LEU A 123 -46.30 -19.18 -3.06
CA LEU A 123 -46.57 -19.10 -4.53
C LEU A 123 -47.65 -18.15 -5.09
N TYR A 124 -47.29 -17.43 -6.16
CA TYR A 124 -48.22 -17.06 -7.23
C TYR A 124 -47.72 -17.43 -8.62
N SER A 125 -48.62 -17.93 -9.44
CA SER A 125 -48.53 -18.00 -10.90
C SER A 125 -49.82 -17.40 -11.48
N LEU A 126 -49.75 -16.85 -12.69
CA LEU A 126 -50.93 -16.27 -13.36
C LEU A 126 -51.08 -16.79 -14.80
N SER A 127 -52.33 -16.82 -15.26
CA SER A 127 -52.79 -17.62 -16.39
C SER A 127 -53.36 -16.79 -17.54
N ARG A 128 -53.18 -17.24 -18.78
CA ARG A 128 -53.83 -16.66 -19.97
C ARG A 128 -55.37 -16.75 -19.91
N SER A 129 -56.03 -15.73 -20.45
CA SER A 129 -57.44 -15.74 -20.89
C SER A 129 -57.57 -15.03 -22.24
N HIS A 130 -58.63 -15.33 -23.01
CA HIS A 130 -58.78 -14.94 -24.43
C HIS A 130 -59.64 -13.68 -24.69
N PHE A 131 -59.55 -13.21 -25.95
CA PHE A 131 -60.59 -12.53 -26.75
C PHE A 131 -60.93 -11.05 -26.49
N ILE A 132 -60.46 -10.14 -27.38
CA ILE A 132 -61.25 -9.55 -28.49
C ILE A 132 -60.37 -8.63 -29.37
N SER A 133 -60.79 -8.34 -30.60
CA SER A 133 -60.05 -7.60 -31.64
C SER A 133 -60.54 -6.16 -31.88
N SER A 134 -59.64 -5.22 -32.20
CA SER A 134 -59.94 -3.99 -32.93
C SER A 134 -58.76 -3.52 -33.81
N GLN A 135 -59.01 -2.76 -34.88
CA GLN A 135 -58.02 -2.39 -35.91
C GLN A 135 -57.49 -0.94 -35.78
N ARG A 136 -56.41 -0.65 -36.56
CA ARG A 136 -55.94 0.68 -37.04
C ARG A 136 -55.11 1.49 -36.01
N LYS A 137 -54.14 2.32 -36.41
CA LYS A 137 -53.64 2.70 -37.76
C LYS A 137 -52.16 3.16 -37.69
N HIS A 138 -51.42 3.09 -38.79
CA HIS A 138 -50.09 3.73 -38.91
C HIS A 138 -50.15 5.26 -39.04
N SER A 139 -49.09 5.92 -38.57
CA SER A 139 -48.55 7.19 -39.08
C SER A 139 -47.01 7.08 -39.14
N GLN A 140 -46.39 7.52 -40.24
CA GLN A 140 -44.94 7.49 -40.49
C GLN A 140 -44.29 8.87 -40.24
N ILE A 141 -42.98 8.97 -40.56
CA ILE A 141 -42.13 10.15 -40.82
C ILE A 141 -41.17 10.50 -39.65
N VAL A 142 -39.84 10.58 -39.82
CA VAL A 142 -38.95 10.23 -40.96
C VAL A 142 -37.53 9.91 -40.44
N ASN A 143 -36.78 9.04 -41.13
CA ASN A 143 -35.34 8.85 -40.90
C ASN A 143 -34.50 9.65 -41.90
N ALA A 144 -33.35 10.17 -41.46
CA ALA A 144 -32.34 10.73 -42.36
C ALA A 144 -31.50 9.62 -43.02
N THR A 145 -31.02 9.87 -44.24
CA THR A 145 -30.33 8.88 -45.10
C THR A 145 -28.84 9.16 -45.24
N VAL A 146 -28.03 8.10 -45.24
CA VAL A 146 -26.66 8.11 -45.78
C VAL A 146 -26.67 7.35 -47.12
N GLY A 147 -25.93 7.84 -48.12
CA GLY A 147 -25.90 7.28 -49.48
C GLY A 147 -24.89 6.13 -49.65
N PRO A 148 -25.01 5.34 -50.73
CA PRO A 148 -24.13 4.20 -50.98
C PRO A 148 -22.94 4.54 -51.90
N ASP A 149 -21.81 3.88 -51.66
CA ASP A 149 -20.90 3.39 -52.70
C ASP A 149 -20.25 2.08 -52.18
N GLU A 150 -19.80 1.23 -53.10
CA GLU A 150 -19.51 -0.21 -52.91
C GLU A 150 -17.97 -0.51 -52.96
N PRO A 151 -17.43 -1.76 -52.84
CA PRO A 151 -18.07 -3.07 -52.56
C PRO A 151 -17.32 -4.05 -51.61
N HIS A 152 -17.90 -5.25 -51.45
CA HIS A 152 -17.28 -6.55 -51.09
C HIS A 152 -16.68 -6.78 -49.69
N ALA A 153 -17.49 -7.37 -48.80
CA ALA A 153 -17.02 -8.34 -47.81
C ALA A 153 -17.31 -9.77 -48.31
N ALA A 154 -16.34 -10.68 -48.23
CA ALA A 154 -16.53 -12.09 -48.57
C ALA A 154 -17.00 -12.88 -47.34
N GLY A 155 -18.10 -13.63 -47.45
CA GLY A 155 -18.65 -14.42 -46.34
C GLY A 155 -17.94 -15.76 -46.13
N THR A 156 -17.80 -16.15 -44.87
CA THR A 156 -17.44 -17.51 -44.44
C THR A 156 -18.56 -18.09 -43.58
N ALA A 157 -18.84 -19.39 -43.75
CA ALA A 157 -19.96 -20.06 -43.09
C ALA A 157 -19.58 -20.61 -41.71
N TRP A 158 -20.53 -20.55 -40.78
CA TRP A 158 -20.44 -21.19 -39.47
C TRP A 158 -20.72 -22.70 -39.60
N PRO A 159 -19.91 -23.59 -39.01
CA PRO A 159 -20.27 -25.01 -38.87
C PRO A 159 -21.29 -25.20 -37.73
N ASP A 160 -22.40 -25.89 -38.00
CA ASP A 160 -23.38 -26.26 -36.97
C ASP A 160 -22.76 -27.25 -35.95
N GLY A 161 -22.72 -26.87 -34.67
CA GLY A 161 -22.24 -27.76 -33.62
C GLY A 161 -22.26 -27.16 -32.21
N ILE A 162 -23.26 -27.56 -31.41
CA ILE A 162 -23.33 -27.32 -29.95
C ILE A 162 -23.41 -25.82 -29.55
N VAL A 163 -24.51 -25.17 -29.94
CA VAL A 163 -25.05 -24.03 -29.18
C VAL A 163 -26.50 -24.37 -28.79
N ALA A 164 -26.68 -24.75 -27.53
CA ALA A 164 -27.96 -24.78 -26.84
C ALA A 164 -27.75 -24.10 -25.48
N GLU A 165 -28.74 -23.35 -24.99
CA GLU A 165 -28.67 -22.56 -23.74
C GLU A 165 -27.66 -21.40 -23.75
N ARG A 166 -27.70 -20.49 -24.76
CA ARG A 166 -27.32 -19.05 -24.63
C ARG A 166 -27.65 -18.16 -25.85
N GLN A 167 -28.87 -18.27 -26.40
CA GLN A 167 -29.41 -17.28 -27.34
C GLN A 167 -30.89 -17.02 -27.05
N ASP A 168 -31.15 -15.93 -26.31
CA ASP A 168 -32.44 -15.22 -26.22
C ASP A 168 -32.21 -13.93 -25.38
N ILE A 169 -31.35 -13.04 -25.90
CA ILE A 169 -31.25 -11.64 -25.45
C ILE A 169 -31.33 -10.75 -26.68
N ASP A 170 -32.54 -10.61 -27.21
CA ASP A 170 -32.91 -9.48 -28.04
C ASP A 170 -34.40 -9.16 -27.80
N LEU A 171 -34.75 -7.88 -27.92
CA LEU A 171 -36.11 -7.34 -27.70
C LEU A 171 -36.73 -7.56 -26.30
N LEU A 172 -36.34 -6.71 -25.34
CA LEU A 172 -37.16 -6.41 -24.16
C LEU A 172 -38.58 -5.94 -24.55
N PRO A 173 -39.63 -6.30 -23.80
CA PRO A 173 -40.89 -5.55 -23.80
C PRO A 173 -40.64 -4.09 -23.38
N PRO A 174 -41.43 -3.11 -23.87
CA PRO A 174 -41.27 -1.72 -23.48
C PRO A 174 -41.63 -1.52 -22.00
N GLU A 175 -40.85 -0.66 -21.34
CA GLU A 175 -41.10 -0.12 -20.00
C GLU A 175 -41.24 -1.20 -18.90
N ILE A 176 -40.14 -1.38 -18.13
CA ILE A 176 -40.32 -1.48 -16.67
C ILE A 176 -41.13 -0.24 -16.29
N ASP A 177 -42.27 -0.40 -15.61
CA ASP A 177 -43.09 0.75 -15.24
C ASP A 177 -42.18 1.74 -14.50
N ARG A 178 -42.15 2.99 -14.97
CA ARG A 178 -41.25 4.01 -14.43
C ARG A 178 -41.48 4.19 -12.93
N ALA A 179 -42.71 3.97 -12.46
CA ALA A 179 -43.04 3.96 -11.03
C ALA A 179 -42.47 2.73 -10.29
N GLU A 180 -42.37 1.56 -10.92
CA GLU A 180 -41.71 0.38 -10.34
C GLU A 180 -40.19 0.57 -10.25
N LEU A 181 -39.56 1.18 -11.26
CA LEU A 181 -38.14 1.51 -11.22
C LEU A 181 -37.85 2.60 -10.17
N GLU A 182 -38.62 3.69 -10.14
CA GLU A 182 -38.48 4.76 -9.15
C GLU A 182 -38.74 4.23 -7.71
N ALA A 183 -39.67 3.28 -7.53
CA ALA A 183 -39.87 2.58 -6.26
C ALA A 183 -38.70 1.65 -5.88
N PHE A 184 -38.12 0.92 -6.84
CA PHE A 184 -36.93 0.08 -6.61
C PHE A 184 -35.73 0.90 -6.16
N LEU A 185 -35.45 2.01 -6.86
CA LEU A 185 -34.33 2.89 -6.52
C LEU A 185 -34.52 3.60 -5.17
N GLY A 186 -35.76 3.76 -4.72
CA GLY A 186 -36.10 4.29 -3.39
C GLY A 186 -35.94 3.31 -2.23
N PHE A 187 -35.58 2.04 -2.44
CA PHE A 187 -35.30 1.12 -1.34
C PHE A 187 -33.96 1.42 -0.65
N GLU A 188 -33.93 1.22 0.67
CA GLU A 188 -32.70 1.28 1.48
C GLU A 188 -31.77 0.11 1.13
N LEU A 189 -30.45 0.38 1.13
CA LEU A 189 -29.41 -0.65 0.99
C LEU A 189 -29.38 -1.56 2.23
N PRO A 190 -29.01 -2.84 2.09
CA PRO A 190 -28.89 -3.76 3.22
C PRO A 190 -27.71 -3.37 4.13
N SER A 191 -27.89 -3.39 5.45
CA SER A 191 -26.76 -3.24 6.38
C SER A 191 -25.98 -4.55 6.52
N HIS A 192 -24.66 -4.43 6.70
CA HIS A 192 -23.72 -5.50 7.01
C HIS A 192 -24.26 -6.40 8.15
N PRO A 193 -24.45 -7.71 7.94
CA PRO A 193 -25.26 -8.56 8.83
C PRO A 193 -24.57 -8.92 10.15
N LYS A 194 -23.23 -8.94 10.16
CA LYS A 194 -22.41 -9.19 11.37
C LYS A 194 -22.03 -7.89 12.13
N LEU A 195 -22.52 -6.71 11.73
CA LEU A 195 -22.08 -5.43 12.31
C LEU A 195 -23.01 -4.97 13.43
N HIS A 196 -22.53 -5.04 14.67
CA HIS A 196 -23.28 -4.67 15.86
C HIS A 196 -22.97 -3.23 16.27
N ARG A 197 -23.99 -2.36 16.24
CA ARG A 197 -23.93 -0.97 16.68
C ARG A 197 -24.62 -0.80 18.04
N GLY A 198 -24.10 0.05 18.92
CA GLY A 198 -24.71 0.32 20.22
C GLY A 198 -24.24 1.64 20.85
N GLN A 199 -24.86 2.00 21.99
CA GLN A 199 -24.53 3.23 22.72
C GLN A 199 -24.69 3.02 24.23
N LEU A 200 -23.73 3.53 25.02
CA LEU A 200 -23.78 3.52 26.48
C LEU A 200 -24.59 4.69 27.04
N LYS A 201 -25.01 4.58 28.32
CA LYS A 201 -25.78 5.62 29.02
C LYS A 201 -25.07 6.97 29.18
N ASN A 202 -23.73 7.00 29.09
CA ASN A 202 -22.92 8.22 29.07
C ASN A 202 -22.64 8.73 27.64
N GLY A 203 -23.34 8.19 26.64
CA GLY A 203 -23.34 8.63 25.25
C GLY A 203 -22.31 7.94 24.34
N LEU A 204 -21.35 7.16 24.88
CA LEU A 204 -20.31 6.51 24.08
C LEU A 204 -20.93 5.57 23.03
N ARG A 205 -20.67 5.85 21.75
CA ARG A 205 -21.04 4.97 20.63
C ARG A 205 -20.03 3.83 20.53
N TYR A 206 -20.48 2.65 20.13
CA TYR A 206 -19.59 1.54 19.78
C TYR A 206 -20.08 0.72 18.59
N LEU A 207 -19.12 0.20 17.83
CA LEU A 207 -19.33 -0.67 16.67
C LEU A 207 -18.45 -1.93 16.84
N ILE A 208 -19.03 -3.11 16.64
CA ILE A 208 -18.32 -4.40 16.75
C ILE A 208 -18.58 -5.21 15.49
N LEU A 209 -17.50 -5.64 14.81
CA LEU A 209 -17.54 -6.59 13.69
C LEU A 209 -16.68 -7.84 13.99
N PRO A 210 -17.28 -9.03 14.13
CA PRO A 210 -16.53 -10.28 14.17
C PRO A 210 -15.88 -10.59 12.81
N ASN A 211 -14.55 -10.70 12.78
CA ASN A 211 -13.76 -11.13 11.63
C ASN A 211 -12.59 -12.03 12.09
N LYS A 212 -12.35 -13.17 11.44
CA LYS A 212 -11.31 -14.14 11.86
C LYS A 212 -9.96 -13.96 11.15
N VAL A 213 -9.71 -12.76 10.60
CA VAL A 213 -8.48 -12.45 9.84
C VAL A 213 -7.76 -11.22 10.42
N PRO A 214 -6.52 -11.35 10.94
CA PRO A 214 -5.87 -12.60 11.32
C PRO A 214 -6.56 -13.28 12.54
N PRO A 215 -6.44 -14.62 12.69
CA PRO A 215 -7.07 -15.35 13.79
C PRO A 215 -6.40 -15.04 15.13
N ASN A 216 -7.15 -15.22 16.22
CA ASN A 216 -6.74 -14.91 17.61
C ASN A 216 -6.26 -13.46 17.80
N ARG A 217 -6.75 -12.51 16.97
CA ARG A 217 -6.36 -11.10 16.98
C ARG A 217 -7.56 -10.18 16.77
N PHE A 218 -7.44 -8.95 17.25
CA PHE A 218 -8.44 -7.89 17.07
C PHE A 218 -7.79 -6.51 17.05
N GLU A 219 -8.45 -5.59 16.36
CA GLU A 219 -8.21 -4.15 16.36
C GLU A 219 -9.24 -3.47 17.26
N ALA A 220 -8.81 -2.47 18.03
CA ALA A 220 -9.69 -1.58 18.78
C ALA A 220 -9.27 -0.12 18.57
N HIS A 221 -10.14 0.68 17.94
CA HIS A 221 -9.93 2.10 17.65
C HIS A 221 -10.88 2.94 18.52
N MET A 222 -10.32 3.83 19.34
CA MET A 222 -11.06 4.88 20.05
C MET A 222 -10.91 6.18 19.25
N GLU A 223 -11.95 6.55 18.51
CA GLU A 223 -12.08 7.84 17.84
C GLU A 223 -12.70 8.84 18.80
N VAL A 224 -12.02 9.95 19.07
CA VAL A 224 -12.59 11.12 19.73
C VAL A 224 -12.91 12.16 18.66
N HIS A 225 -14.15 12.66 18.66
CA HIS A 225 -14.69 13.61 17.67
C HIS A 225 -14.21 15.04 17.95
N VAL A 226 -12.90 15.21 17.95
CA VAL A 226 -12.18 16.48 18.08
C VAL A 226 -10.88 16.39 17.29
N GLY A 227 -10.56 17.41 16.50
CA GLY A 227 -9.28 17.53 15.83
C GLY A 227 -8.84 19.00 15.77
N SER A 228 -7.92 19.33 14.86
CA SER A 228 -7.44 20.71 14.74
C SER A 228 -8.52 21.72 14.31
N ILE A 229 -9.60 21.27 13.67
CA ILE A 229 -10.71 22.15 13.26
C ILE A 229 -11.54 22.69 14.46
N ASP A 230 -11.38 22.09 15.65
CA ASP A 230 -11.95 22.53 16.95
C ASP A 230 -11.11 23.56 17.71
N GLU A 231 -9.90 23.85 17.24
CA GLU A 231 -8.95 24.71 17.93
C GLU A 231 -9.38 26.18 17.83
N GLU A 232 -9.33 26.89 18.95
CA GLU A 232 -9.39 28.35 18.97
C GLU A 232 -8.13 28.96 18.35
N ASP A 233 -8.14 30.28 18.10
CA ASP A 233 -7.03 30.92 17.39
C ASP A 233 -5.70 30.93 18.17
N ASP A 234 -5.72 30.65 19.47
CA ASP A 234 -4.56 30.44 20.35
C ASP A 234 -4.27 28.97 20.71
N GLU A 235 -4.86 28.01 19.98
CA GLU A 235 -4.80 26.56 20.23
C GLU A 235 -4.25 25.73 19.05
N GLN A 236 -3.63 26.36 18.04
CA GLN A 236 -3.30 25.71 16.76
C GLN A 236 -2.19 24.64 16.90
N GLY A 237 -2.59 23.36 16.86
CA GLY A 237 -1.76 22.16 17.12
C GLY A 237 -1.91 21.55 18.52
N ILE A 238 -2.84 22.03 19.34
CA ILE A 238 -3.03 21.52 20.71
C ILE A 238 -3.75 20.16 20.72
N ALA A 239 -4.54 19.82 19.69
CA ALA A 239 -5.12 18.49 19.54
C ALA A 239 -4.03 17.43 19.39
N HIS A 240 -3.07 17.67 18.48
CA HIS A 240 -1.90 16.82 18.25
C HIS A 240 -0.97 16.75 19.48
N MET A 241 -0.79 17.86 20.20
CA MET A 241 -0.10 17.90 21.50
C MET A 241 -0.73 16.95 22.53
N ILE A 242 -2.07 16.90 22.59
CA ILE A 242 -2.79 16.04 23.54
C ILE A 242 -2.69 14.58 23.15
N GLU A 243 -2.79 14.26 21.85
CA GLU A 243 -2.59 12.90 21.34
C GLU A 243 -1.23 12.34 21.80
N HIS A 244 -0.13 13.05 21.52
CA HIS A 244 1.22 12.68 21.97
C HIS A 244 1.30 12.48 23.50
N VAL A 245 0.82 13.45 24.27
CA VAL A 245 0.98 13.46 25.75
C VAL A 245 0.10 12.41 26.42
N ALA A 246 -1.10 12.15 25.90
CA ALA A 246 -2.01 11.12 26.38
C ALA A 246 -1.49 9.72 26.02
N PHE A 247 -1.16 9.50 24.75
CA PHE A 247 -0.74 8.21 24.23
C PHE A 247 0.58 7.73 24.85
N LEU A 248 1.58 8.62 24.95
CA LEU A 248 2.86 8.32 25.61
C LEU A 248 2.79 8.50 27.14
N GLY A 249 1.64 8.89 27.70
CA GLY A 249 1.40 9.01 29.14
C GLY A 249 0.84 7.75 29.80
N SER A 250 0.20 6.84 29.05
CA SER A 250 -0.52 5.69 29.61
C SER A 250 0.39 4.55 30.10
N LYS A 251 0.25 4.20 31.38
CA LYS A 251 0.93 3.07 32.04
C LYS A 251 0.27 1.73 31.71
N LYS A 252 -1.05 1.72 31.46
CA LYS A 252 -1.74 0.51 30.97
C LYS A 252 -1.26 0.16 29.56
N ARG A 253 -1.09 1.17 28.69
CA ARG A 253 -0.49 0.99 27.37
C ARG A 253 0.96 0.51 27.45
N GLU A 254 1.79 1.04 28.35
CA GLU A 254 3.13 0.49 28.61
C GLU A 254 3.10 -1.00 29.02
N LYS A 255 2.13 -1.45 29.82
CA LYS A 255 1.99 -2.88 30.20
C LYS A 255 1.62 -3.81 29.04
N LEU A 256 0.93 -3.32 28.02
CA LEU A 256 0.59 -4.13 26.83
C LEU A 256 1.83 -4.41 25.96
N LEU A 257 2.88 -3.60 26.06
CA LEU A 257 4.11 -3.72 25.26
C LEU A 257 4.94 -4.94 25.70
N GLY A 258 4.72 -6.05 25.02
CA GLY A 258 5.35 -7.35 25.30
C GLY A 258 4.39 -8.53 25.08
N THR A 259 3.08 -8.29 25.18
CA THR A 259 2.01 -9.28 24.98
C THR A 259 1.86 -9.79 23.53
N GLY A 260 2.51 -9.12 22.56
CA GLY A 260 2.24 -9.27 21.13
C GLY A 260 1.29 -8.22 20.55
N ALA A 261 0.74 -7.35 21.40
CA ALA A 261 -0.01 -6.16 20.99
C ALA A 261 0.89 -5.05 20.41
N ARG A 262 0.34 -4.27 19.50
CA ARG A 262 0.91 -3.04 18.90
C ARG A 262 -0.08 -1.90 19.13
N SER A 263 0.41 -0.68 19.28
CA SER A 263 -0.44 0.50 19.50
C SER A 263 0.18 1.73 18.86
N ASN A 264 -0.66 2.61 18.32
CA ASN A 264 -0.29 3.89 17.73
C ASN A 264 -1.48 4.88 17.84
N ALA A 265 -1.28 6.13 17.42
CA ALA A 265 -2.32 7.15 17.36
C ALA A 265 -2.16 8.03 16.12
N TYR A 266 -3.17 8.86 15.83
CA TYR A 266 -3.07 9.99 14.89
C TYR A 266 -4.10 11.08 15.20
N THR A 267 -3.82 12.29 14.72
CA THR A 267 -4.71 13.45 14.78
C THR A 267 -4.92 14.01 13.38
N ASP A 268 -6.18 14.18 12.99
CA ASP A 268 -6.59 14.77 11.72
C ASP A 268 -7.37 16.08 11.98
N PHE A 269 -7.95 16.68 10.94
CA PHE A 269 -8.76 17.88 11.07
C PHE A 269 -9.94 17.68 12.05
N HIS A 270 -10.71 16.60 11.92
CA HIS A 270 -11.98 16.40 12.63
C HIS A 270 -11.92 15.46 13.85
N HIS A 271 -10.89 14.61 13.97
CA HIS A 271 -10.80 13.59 15.02
C HIS A 271 -9.37 13.32 15.52
N THR A 272 -9.28 12.67 16.68
CA THR A 272 -8.06 12.07 17.23
C THR A 272 -8.36 10.59 17.49
N VAL A 273 -7.55 9.69 16.92
CA VAL A 273 -7.80 8.23 16.98
C VAL A 273 -6.65 7.53 17.70
N PHE A 274 -6.97 6.85 18.80
CA PHE A 274 -6.03 5.97 19.51
C PHE A 274 -6.36 4.51 19.18
N HIS A 275 -5.40 3.75 18.69
CA HIS A 275 -5.63 2.38 18.22
C HIS A 275 -4.67 1.35 18.81
N ILE A 276 -5.20 0.16 19.07
CA ILE A 276 -4.47 -0.99 19.61
C ILE A 276 -4.85 -2.26 18.85
N HIS A 277 -3.88 -2.83 18.14
CA HIS A 277 -3.91 -4.18 17.61
C HIS A 277 -3.47 -5.13 18.72
N SER A 278 -4.31 -6.05 19.16
CA SER A 278 -3.95 -7.05 20.18
C SER A 278 -4.22 -8.47 19.71
N PRO A 279 -3.43 -9.48 20.14
CA PRO A 279 -3.96 -10.84 20.21
C PRO A 279 -5.09 -10.91 21.26
N THR A 280 -5.99 -11.90 21.14
CA THR A 280 -7.10 -12.11 22.08
C THR A 280 -6.64 -12.63 23.44
N HIS A 281 -5.58 -13.44 23.44
CA HIS A 281 -4.93 -14.03 24.62
C HIS A 281 -3.40 -13.84 24.56
N THR A 282 -2.70 -14.04 25.67
CA THR A 282 -1.23 -14.14 25.64
C THR A 282 -0.80 -15.54 25.20
N LYS A 283 0.48 -15.73 24.81
CA LYS A 283 1.00 -17.09 24.52
C LYS A 283 1.25 -17.93 25.78
N ASP A 284 1.28 -17.30 26.96
CA ASP A 284 1.70 -17.92 28.23
C ASP A 284 0.55 -18.04 29.25
N SER A 285 -0.63 -17.45 28.98
CA SER A 285 -1.85 -17.54 29.79
C SER A 285 -3.12 -17.42 28.94
N GLU A 286 -4.18 -18.15 29.31
CA GLU A 286 -5.54 -17.99 28.75
C GLU A 286 -6.23 -16.67 29.13
N GLU A 287 -5.50 -15.72 29.75
CA GLU A 287 -6.07 -14.45 30.18
C GLU A 287 -6.54 -13.63 28.98
N ASP A 288 -7.71 -13.02 29.15
CA ASP A 288 -8.43 -12.24 28.14
C ASP A 288 -7.83 -10.83 28.03
N LEU A 289 -7.25 -10.51 26.88
CA LEU A 289 -6.65 -9.20 26.62
C LEU A 289 -7.67 -8.13 26.22
N PHE A 290 -8.92 -8.47 25.87
CA PHE A 290 -9.96 -7.49 25.51
C PHE A 290 -10.14 -6.47 26.65
N GLN A 291 -10.32 -6.95 27.88
CA GLN A 291 -10.46 -6.08 29.06
C GLN A 291 -9.26 -5.13 29.19
N SER A 292 -8.03 -5.65 29.10
CA SER A 292 -6.80 -4.86 29.27
C SER A 292 -6.59 -3.79 28.19
N VAL A 293 -7.01 -4.07 26.95
CA VAL A 293 -6.96 -3.12 25.82
C VAL A 293 -7.98 -2.01 25.99
N LEU A 294 -9.23 -2.34 26.34
CA LEU A 294 -10.27 -1.35 26.64
C LEU A 294 -9.88 -0.48 27.85
N ASP A 295 -9.32 -1.09 28.90
CA ASP A 295 -8.79 -0.40 30.07
C ASP A 295 -7.69 0.62 29.71
N ALA A 296 -6.82 0.29 28.74
CA ALA A 296 -5.78 1.17 28.23
C ALA A 296 -6.34 2.31 27.38
N LEU A 297 -7.26 2.03 26.44
CA LEU A 297 -7.94 3.07 25.65
C LEU A 297 -8.71 4.06 26.55
N SER A 298 -9.34 3.58 27.63
CA SER A 298 -10.02 4.42 28.63
C SER A 298 -9.06 5.28 29.47
N GLU A 299 -7.82 4.83 29.69
CA GLU A 299 -6.79 5.64 30.35
C GLU A 299 -6.24 6.72 29.41
N ILE A 300 -5.93 6.36 28.16
CA ILE A 300 -5.44 7.29 27.14
C ILE A 300 -6.47 8.39 26.86
N ALA A 301 -7.70 8.02 26.47
CA ALA A 301 -8.69 8.99 26.02
C ALA A 301 -9.26 9.83 27.17
N PHE A 302 -9.60 9.23 28.31
CA PHE A 302 -10.42 9.90 29.34
C PHE A 302 -9.69 10.20 30.66
N HIS A 303 -8.52 9.60 30.92
CA HIS A 303 -7.77 9.80 32.17
C HIS A 303 -6.24 10.05 31.98
N PRO A 304 -5.79 10.82 30.97
CA PRO A 304 -4.36 11.05 30.74
C PRO A 304 -3.69 11.88 31.85
N VAL A 305 -2.43 11.57 32.13
CA VAL A 305 -1.65 12.22 33.20
C VAL A 305 -0.71 13.28 32.63
N PHE A 306 -1.17 14.52 32.59
CA PHE A 306 -0.41 15.69 32.11
C PHE A 306 0.74 16.10 33.05
N LEU A 307 1.83 15.33 33.07
CA LEU A 307 3.07 15.68 33.76
C LEU A 307 3.85 16.74 32.97
N SER A 308 4.28 17.83 33.60
CA SER A 308 5.05 18.89 32.92
C SER A 308 6.32 18.38 32.24
N SER A 309 7.02 17.42 32.86
CA SER A 309 8.21 16.78 32.28
C SER A 309 7.91 15.86 31.09
N ARG A 310 6.67 15.38 30.92
CA ARG A 310 6.20 14.68 29.72
C ARG A 310 5.85 15.70 28.64
N VAL A 311 5.10 16.75 28.97
CA VAL A 311 4.77 17.85 28.03
C VAL A 311 6.06 18.44 27.43
N GLU A 312 7.07 18.76 28.24
CA GLU A 312 8.37 19.26 27.72
C GLU A 312 9.28 18.18 27.09
N LYS A 313 8.92 16.90 27.11
CA LYS A 313 9.50 15.91 26.18
C LYS A 313 8.76 15.99 24.84
N GLU A 314 7.44 15.82 24.85
CA GLU A 314 6.70 15.65 23.60
C GLU A 314 6.62 16.96 22.78
N ARG A 315 6.60 18.13 23.42
CA ARG A 315 6.77 19.43 22.75
C ARG A 315 8.05 19.49 21.91
N ARG A 316 9.16 18.91 22.39
CA ARG A 316 10.42 18.83 21.64
C ARG A 316 10.40 17.78 20.52
N ALA A 317 9.54 16.76 20.62
CA ALA A 317 9.32 15.81 19.53
C ALA A 317 8.48 16.46 18.41
N ILE A 318 7.34 17.07 18.76
CA ILE A 318 6.42 17.75 17.81
C ILE A 318 7.13 18.90 17.08
N LEU A 319 7.96 19.69 17.78
CA LEU A 319 8.77 20.74 17.13
C LEU A 319 9.79 20.15 16.12
N SER A 320 10.33 18.96 16.39
CA SER A 320 11.22 18.26 15.45
C SER A 320 10.46 17.64 14.27
N GLU A 321 9.19 17.25 14.48
CA GLU A 321 8.31 16.71 13.45
C GLU A 321 7.82 17.81 12.50
N LEU A 322 7.38 18.95 13.03
CA LEU A 322 6.99 20.12 12.24
C LEU A 322 8.13 20.58 11.32
N GLN A 323 9.37 20.57 11.79
CA GLN A 323 10.55 20.89 10.97
C GLN A 323 10.88 19.78 9.95
N MET A 324 10.64 18.51 10.27
CA MET A 324 10.85 17.39 9.34
C MET A 324 9.80 17.36 8.22
N MET A 325 8.52 17.57 8.56
CA MET A 325 7.37 17.55 7.66
C MET A 325 7.35 18.72 6.67
N ASN A 326 8.04 19.82 6.96
CA ASN A 326 8.02 21.05 6.15
C ASN A 326 8.84 20.93 4.83
N THR A 327 8.54 19.92 4.01
CA THR A 327 9.09 19.75 2.66
C THR A 327 8.34 20.61 1.63
N ILE A 328 8.84 20.71 0.38
CA ILE A 328 8.14 21.47 -0.66
C ILE A 328 6.82 20.82 -1.06
N GLU A 329 6.74 19.50 -1.04
CA GLU A 329 5.52 18.73 -1.29
C GLU A 329 4.45 19.09 -0.25
N TYR A 330 4.81 19.06 1.04
CA TYR A 330 3.91 19.48 2.12
C TYR A 330 3.48 20.95 2.02
N ARG A 331 4.38 21.86 1.62
CA ARG A 331 4.04 23.28 1.39
C ARG A 331 3.05 23.45 0.23
N VAL A 332 3.22 22.70 -0.86
CA VAL A 332 2.26 22.67 -1.98
C VAL A 332 0.90 22.19 -1.48
N ASP A 333 0.86 21.03 -0.82
CA ASP A 333 -0.37 20.44 -0.29
C ASP A 333 -1.11 21.39 0.67
N CYS A 334 -0.37 22.09 1.55
CA CYS A 334 -0.93 23.13 2.41
C CYS A 334 -1.50 24.32 1.63
N GLN A 335 -0.84 24.79 0.57
CA GLN A 335 -1.39 25.86 -0.29
C GLN A 335 -2.67 25.41 -0.99
N LEU A 336 -2.70 24.18 -1.50
CA LEU A 336 -3.88 23.63 -2.20
C LEU A 336 -5.09 23.56 -1.25
N LEU A 337 -4.92 22.98 -0.05
CA LEU A 337 -5.96 22.97 0.98
C LEU A 337 -6.34 24.38 1.47
N GLN A 338 -5.37 25.28 1.64
CA GLN A 338 -5.61 26.67 2.08
C GLN A 338 -6.53 27.41 1.12
N TYR A 339 -6.36 27.26 -0.19
CA TYR A 339 -7.24 27.90 -1.17
C TYR A 339 -8.56 27.14 -1.37
N LEU A 340 -8.54 25.80 -1.40
CA LEU A 340 -9.73 24.96 -1.49
C LEU A 340 -10.74 25.26 -0.37
N HIS A 341 -10.27 25.44 0.87
CA HIS A 341 -11.08 25.71 2.06
C HIS A 341 -10.94 27.14 2.59
N SER A 342 -10.60 28.08 1.70
CA SER A 342 -10.38 29.50 2.04
C SER A 342 -11.60 30.23 2.62
N GLU A 343 -12.81 29.65 2.55
CA GLU A 343 -14.00 30.20 3.22
C GLU A 343 -14.16 29.79 4.68
N ASN A 344 -13.51 28.72 5.13
CA ASN A 344 -13.78 28.09 6.43
C ASN A 344 -12.49 27.95 7.30
N LYS A 345 -12.56 27.27 8.45
CA LYS A 345 -11.40 27.13 9.36
C LYS A 345 -10.34 26.11 8.86
N LEU A 346 -10.67 25.13 7.99
CA LEU A 346 -9.77 24.03 7.58
C LEU A 346 -8.48 24.56 6.94
N GLY A 347 -8.60 25.52 6.01
CA GLY A 347 -7.46 26.17 5.35
C GLY A 347 -6.53 26.98 6.27
N ARG A 348 -6.78 26.99 7.58
CA ARG A 348 -5.95 27.60 8.63
C ARG A 348 -5.88 26.77 9.93
N ARG A 349 -6.04 25.43 9.82
CA ARG A 349 -6.03 24.46 10.94
C ARG A 349 -5.34 23.15 10.58
N PHE A 350 -4.16 23.20 9.97
CA PHE A 350 -3.36 22.00 9.71
C PHE A 350 -2.99 21.30 11.04
N PRO A 351 -3.17 19.96 11.19
CA PRO A 351 -3.03 19.27 12.48
C PRO A 351 -1.71 19.47 13.22
N ILE A 352 -0.61 19.69 12.49
CA ILE A 352 0.72 19.92 13.08
C ILE A 352 0.81 21.26 13.86
N GLY A 353 -0.08 22.21 13.58
CA GLY A 353 -0.16 23.51 14.27
C GLY A 353 0.86 24.56 13.88
N LEU A 354 1.01 25.57 14.75
CA LEU A 354 1.96 26.67 14.56
C LEU A 354 3.10 26.61 15.58
N GLU A 355 4.34 26.62 15.10
CA GLU A 355 5.56 26.53 15.94
C GLU A 355 5.57 27.57 17.08
N GLU A 356 5.11 28.79 16.78
CA GLU A 356 4.95 29.87 17.76
C GLU A 356 3.97 29.55 18.90
N GLN A 357 2.89 28.80 18.64
CA GLN A 357 1.89 28.47 19.66
C GLN A 357 2.31 27.21 20.45
N ILE A 358 2.87 26.23 19.74
CA ILE A 358 3.45 25.00 20.32
C ILE A 358 4.54 25.33 21.34
N LYS A 359 5.28 26.44 21.18
CA LYS A 359 6.27 26.95 22.15
C LYS A 359 5.66 27.66 23.38
N LYS A 360 4.37 28.05 23.38
CA LYS A 360 3.77 28.97 24.37
C LYS A 360 2.82 28.32 25.39
N TRP A 361 2.12 27.24 25.06
CA TRP A 361 1.08 26.69 25.97
C TRP A 361 1.66 26.08 27.25
N ASP A 362 1.07 26.43 28.39
CA ASP A 362 1.28 25.72 29.65
C ASP A 362 0.48 24.40 29.73
N VAL A 363 0.72 23.63 30.80
CA VAL A 363 0.07 22.33 31.04
C VAL A 363 -1.43 22.47 31.31
N ASP A 364 -1.88 23.63 31.82
CA ASP A 364 -3.28 23.87 32.18
C ASP A 364 -4.12 24.26 30.95
N LYS A 365 -3.55 24.95 29.96
CA LYS A 365 -4.16 25.20 28.64
C LYS A 365 -4.37 23.88 27.89
N ILE A 366 -3.37 22.99 27.91
CA ILE A 366 -3.46 21.63 27.35
C ILE A 366 -4.56 20.83 28.07
N ARG A 367 -4.60 20.83 29.41
CA ARG A 367 -5.63 20.12 30.17
C ARG A 367 -7.04 20.67 29.89
N LYS A 368 -7.21 21.99 29.78
CA LYS A 368 -8.52 22.61 29.48
C LYS A 368 -9.08 22.20 28.12
N PHE A 369 -8.24 22.00 27.09
CA PHE A 369 -8.71 21.48 25.81
C PHE A 369 -9.12 20.01 25.92
N HIS A 370 -8.39 19.20 26.68
CA HIS A 370 -8.78 17.82 26.98
C HIS A 370 -10.14 17.77 27.70
N GLU A 371 -10.30 18.48 28.81
CA GLU A 371 -11.55 18.60 29.59
C GLU A 371 -12.75 19.12 28.76
N ARG A 372 -12.48 19.92 27.71
CA ARG A 372 -13.46 20.51 26.79
C ARG A 372 -14.05 19.48 25.81
N TRP A 373 -13.26 18.53 25.34
CA TRP A 373 -13.60 17.69 24.18
C TRP A 373 -13.56 16.17 24.42
N TYR A 374 -12.73 15.69 25.34
CA TYR A 374 -12.50 14.27 25.57
C TYR A 374 -13.48 13.74 26.63
N PHE A 375 -14.73 13.54 26.22
CA PHE A 375 -15.78 12.95 27.07
C PHE A 375 -16.54 11.86 26.30
N PRO A 376 -17.10 10.82 26.98
CA PRO A 376 -17.54 9.60 26.31
C PRO A 376 -18.58 9.80 25.20
N ALA A 377 -19.53 10.73 25.36
CA ALA A 377 -20.50 11.05 24.31
C ALA A 377 -19.87 11.59 23.01
N ASN A 378 -18.69 12.23 23.09
CA ASN A 378 -17.96 12.77 21.94
C ASN A 378 -16.93 11.75 21.39
N ALA A 379 -17.20 10.45 21.53
CA ALA A 379 -16.31 9.38 21.08
C ALA A 379 -17.08 8.21 20.46
N THR A 380 -16.38 7.45 19.60
CA THR A 380 -16.81 6.16 19.05
C THR A 380 -15.71 5.12 19.29
N LEU A 381 -16.10 3.96 19.82
CA LEU A 381 -15.23 2.79 19.97
C LEU A 381 -15.56 1.75 18.89
N TYR A 382 -14.66 1.58 17.92
CA TYR A 382 -14.75 0.52 16.92
C TYR A 382 -13.90 -0.68 17.34
N ILE A 383 -14.42 -1.89 17.17
CA ILE A 383 -13.67 -3.13 17.46
C ILE A 383 -13.93 -4.14 16.33
N VAL A 384 -12.85 -4.62 15.69
CA VAL A 384 -12.93 -5.59 14.58
C VAL A 384 -11.95 -6.72 14.82
N GLY A 385 -12.41 -7.97 14.76
CA GLY A 385 -11.53 -9.13 14.94
C GLY A 385 -12.20 -10.37 15.49
N ASP A 386 -11.39 -11.28 16.04
CA ASP A 386 -11.78 -12.65 16.37
C ASP A 386 -12.62 -12.71 17.67
N ILE A 387 -13.89 -12.30 17.56
CA ILE A 387 -14.80 -12.00 18.69
C ILE A 387 -15.99 -12.97 18.66
N ASP A 388 -15.82 -14.16 19.24
CA ASP A 388 -16.87 -15.21 19.29
C ASP A 388 -18.04 -14.87 20.23
N ASN A 389 -17.89 -13.93 21.16
CA ASN A 389 -18.91 -13.61 22.17
C ASN A 389 -19.14 -12.10 22.30
N ILE A 390 -20.00 -11.58 21.42
CA ILE A 390 -20.37 -10.16 21.36
C ILE A 390 -21.05 -9.68 22.67
N PRO A 391 -21.97 -10.43 23.31
CA PRO A 391 -22.49 -10.05 24.63
C PRO A 391 -21.41 -9.88 25.72
N ARG A 392 -20.37 -10.72 25.74
CA ARG A 392 -19.21 -10.57 26.63
C ARG A 392 -18.40 -9.31 26.29
N MET A 393 -18.17 -9.04 25.00
CA MET A 393 -17.51 -7.80 24.56
C MET A 393 -18.29 -6.55 24.99
N VAL A 394 -19.61 -6.51 24.79
CA VAL A 394 -20.47 -5.42 25.25
C VAL A 394 -20.39 -5.27 26.77
N HIS A 395 -20.37 -6.37 27.53
CA HIS A 395 -20.21 -6.31 28.99
C HIS A 395 -18.85 -5.73 29.42
N HIS A 396 -17.74 -6.08 28.74
CA HIS A 396 -16.44 -5.46 28.98
C HIS A 396 -16.44 -3.95 28.68
N ILE A 397 -17.07 -3.54 27.57
CA ILE A 397 -17.26 -2.12 27.21
C ILE A 397 -18.08 -1.39 28.29
N GLU A 398 -19.19 -1.96 28.76
CA GLU A 398 -19.99 -1.42 29.87
C GLU A 398 -19.19 -1.33 31.17
N ALA A 399 -18.38 -2.35 31.50
CA ALA A 399 -17.62 -2.43 32.75
C ALA A 399 -16.49 -1.38 32.83
N VAL A 400 -15.81 -1.12 31.70
CA VAL A 400 -14.76 -0.10 31.56
C VAL A 400 -15.35 1.30 31.42
N PHE A 401 -16.14 1.53 30.36
CA PHE A 401 -16.54 2.88 29.97
C PHE A 401 -17.84 3.36 30.59
N GLY A 402 -18.72 2.45 31.04
CA GLY A 402 -20.05 2.81 31.57
C GLY A 402 -20.04 3.62 32.88
N LYS A 403 -18.88 3.75 33.53
CA LYS A 403 -18.66 4.61 34.71
C LYS A 403 -18.04 5.96 34.37
N THR A 404 -17.36 6.07 33.23
CA THR A 404 -16.59 7.26 32.85
C THR A 404 -17.49 8.48 32.68
N GLY A 405 -17.12 9.60 33.28
CA GLY A 405 -17.78 10.90 33.09
C GLY A 405 -19.02 11.16 33.96
N LEU A 406 -19.47 10.21 34.78
CA LEU A 406 -20.63 10.39 35.67
C LEU A 406 -20.34 11.28 36.89
N ASP A 407 -19.08 11.36 37.34
CA ASP A 407 -18.68 12.02 38.59
C ASP A 407 -18.84 13.56 38.59
N ASN A 408 -19.20 14.17 37.45
CA ASN A 408 -19.52 15.60 37.37
C ASN A 408 -20.96 15.95 37.77
N GLU A 409 -21.86 14.97 37.96
CA GLU A 409 -23.17 15.20 38.61
C GLU A 409 -23.10 14.95 40.13
N ALA A 410 -22.31 15.79 40.81
CA ALA A 410 -22.34 15.86 42.27
C ALA A 410 -23.76 16.24 42.74
N THR A 411 -24.44 15.31 43.42
CA THR A 411 -25.84 15.45 43.81
C THR A 411 -26.04 16.63 44.77
N PRO A 412 -26.98 17.57 44.47
CA PRO A 412 -27.38 18.59 45.43
C PRO A 412 -27.93 17.93 46.70
N THR A 413 -27.44 18.35 47.86
CA THR A 413 -27.96 17.89 49.15
C THR A 413 -29.44 18.25 49.27
N SER A 414 -30.25 17.27 49.67
CA SER A 414 -31.71 17.37 49.64
C SER A 414 -32.22 18.47 50.58
N PRO A 415 -32.96 19.49 50.09
CA PRO A 415 -33.57 20.50 50.94
C PRO A 415 -34.74 19.91 51.73
N THR A 416 -34.75 20.13 53.05
CA THR A 416 -35.82 19.72 53.95
C THR A 416 -37.15 20.41 53.57
N PRO A 417 -38.29 19.71 53.50
CA PRO A 417 -39.54 20.31 53.04
C PRO A 417 -40.13 21.33 54.03
N GLY A 418 -40.27 22.57 53.58
CA GLY A 418 -40.96 23.67 54.27
C GLY A 418 -42.11 24.24 53.41
N ALA A 419 -43.22 24.62 54.03
CA ALA A 419 -44.51 24.86 53.36
C ALA A 419 -44.63 26.21 52.60
N PHE A 420 -45.72 26.32 51.81
CA PHE A 420 -46.08 27.38 50.85
C PHE A 420 -45.16 27.41 49.60
N GLY A 421 -45.62 27.44 48.35
CA GLY A 421 -46.96 27.75 47.78
C GLY A 421 -46.95 29.14 47.11
N ALA A 422 -47.62 29.41 45.99
CA ALA A 422 -48.38 28.59 45.03
C ALA A 422 -48.64 29.41 43.74
N MET A 423 -49.02 28.76 42.60
CA MET A 423 -49.42 29.41 41.32
C MET A 423 -48.32 30.25 40.62
N ALA A 424 -48.36 30.64 39.34
CA ALA A 424 -48.92 30.10 38.07
C ALA A 424 -48.26 30.96 36.95
N ASN A 425 -47.62 30.38 35.91
CA ASN A 425 -48.19 29.95 34.61
C ASN A 425 -48.36 31.08 33.56
N PHE A 426 -48.40 30.70 32.27
CA PHE A 426 -48.77 31.46 31.05
C PHE A 426 -47.77 32.40 30.30
N LEU A 427 -47.81 32.24 28.96
CA LEU A 427 -47.53 33.18 27.83
C LEU A 427 -46.12 33.41 27.24
N VAL A 428 -45.85 32.62 26.18
CA VAL A 428 -45.22 33.00 24.88
C VAL A 428 -46.20 33.98 24.15
N PRO A 429 -45.86 34.84 23.12
CA PRO A 429 -44.86 34.60 22.07
C PRO A 429 -44.22 35.80 21.26
N LYS A 430 -43.44 35.43 20.21
CA LYS A 430 -43.18 36.11 18.89
C LYS A 430 -41.86 36.90 18.64
N LEU A 431 -41.39 36.65 17.40
CA LEU A 431 -40.28 37.18 16.56
C LEU A 431 -40.73 38.44 15.75
N PRO A 432 -39.95 39.06 14.81
CA PRO A 432 -38.49 39.03 14.48
C PRO A 432 -37.83 40.42 14.15
N ALA A 433 -36.55 40.38 13.72
CA ALA A 433 -35.88 41.22 12.68
C ALA A 433 -35.26 42.61 13.00
N GLY A 434 -34.14 42.94 12.31
CA GLY A 434 -33.56 44.31 12.20
C GLY A 434 -32.03 44.38 11.98
N LEU A 435 -31.55 45.03 10.90
CA LEU A 435 -30.14 45.13 10.47
C LEU A 435 -29.27 46.14 11.30
N GLY A 436 -27.94 45.95 11.28
CA GLY A 436 -27.01 47.07 10.94
C GLY A 436 -25.78 47.41 11.83
N GLY A 437 -24.58 47.47 11.21
CA GLY A 437 -23.66 48.63 11.34
C GLY A 437 -22.54 48.68 12.40
N THR A 438 -21.35 48.16 12.05
CA THR A 438 -19.97 48.71 12.33
C THR A 438 -19.62 49.51 13.61
N PHE A 439 -18.73 48.91 14.41
CA PHE A 439 -17.52 49.46 15.09
C PHE A 439 -17.46 50.89 15.68
N SER A 440 -17.13 50.96 16.98
CA SER A 440 -16.01 51.76 17.53
C SER A 440 -15.59 51.26 18.92
N GLN A 441 -14.41 51.64 19.43
CA GLN A 441 -13.84 51.15 20.69
C GLN A 441 -14.06 52.13 21.86
N GLU A 442 -14.35 51.61 23.06
CA GLU A 442 -13.78 52.18 24.30
C GLU A 442 -13.70 51.12 25.44
N ARG A 443 -13.06 51.46 26.56
CA ARG A 443 -12.52 50.49 27.54
C ARG A 443 -13.19 50.53 28.91
N THR A 444 -13.40 49.34 29.50
CA THR A 444 -13.42 49.04 30.97
C THR A 444 -14.52 49.69 31.83
N ASN A 445 -14.99 49.11 32.96
CA ASN A 445 -14.56 47.90 33.67
C ASN A 445 -15.70 47.23 34.49
N THR A 446 -15.52 45.94 34.82
CA THR A 446 -16.06 45.19 36.00
C THR A 446 -17.55 45.33 36.42
N ALA A 447 -18.31 44.23 36.33
CA ALA A 447 -18.80 43.48 37.51
C ALA A 447 -19.58 42.18 37.15
N ASP A 448 -18.97 41.05 37.49
CA ASP A 448 -19.43 39.65 37.42
C ASP A 448 -20.93 39.34 37.68
N GLN A 449 -21.56 38.62 36.75
CA GLN A 449 -22.63 37.65 37.03
C GLN A 449 -22.50 36.40 36.14
N SER A 450 -21.74 35.42 36.62
CA SER A 450 -21.53 34.10 36.02
C SER A 450 -22.80 33.23 35.99
N LYS A 451 -23.67 33.44 34.99
CA LYS A 451 -24.79 32.53 34.67
C LYS A 451 -24.25 31.19 34.14
N ILE A 452 -24.23 30.17 34.99
CA ILE A 452 -23.89 28.79 34.62
C ILE A 452 -24.95 28.26 33.65
N ILE A 453 -24.60 28.21 32.36
CA ILE A 453 -25.41 27.55 31.33
C ILE A 453 -25.25 26.04 31.53
N LYS A 454 -26.36 25.35 31.78
CA LYS A 454 -26.42 23.88 31.64
C LYS A 454 -26.21 23.52 30.16
N ARG A 455 -24.96 23.24 29.77
CA ARG A 455 -24.66 22.61 28.49
C ARG A 455 -25.07 21.14 28.56
N GLU A 456 -26.27 20.83 28.06
CA GLU A 456 -26.58 19.46 27.65
C GLU A 456 -25.58 19.05 26.56
N ARG A 457 -24.66 18.15 26.90
CA ARG A 457 -23.57 17.71 26.00
C ARG A 457 -24.08 16.74 24.94
N HIS A 458 -25.00 17.20 24.09
CA HIS A 458 -25.36 16.49 22.87
C HIS A 458 -24.17 16.44 21.93
N ALA A 459 -23.70 15.24 21.60
CA ALA A 459 -22.70 15.03 20.58
C ALA A 459 -23.37 14.91 19.22
N ILE A 460 -23.38 16.02 18.48
CA ILE A 460 -23.16 16.11 17.03
C ILE A 460 -22.56 17.50 16.84
N ARG A 461 -21.34 17.55 16.33
CA ARG A 461 -20.69 18.78 15.88
C ARG A 461 -21.53 19.37 14.72
N PRO A 462 -21.80 20.69 14.66
CA PRO A 462 -22.28 21.27 13.42
C PRO A 462 -21.25 20.98 12.31
N PRO A 463 -21.67 20.51 11.12
CA PRO A 463 -20.74 20.29 10.02
C PRO A 463 -20.04 21.59 9.63
N VAL A 464 -18.87 21.48 9.00
CA VAL A 464 -18.17 22.66 8.48
C VAL A 464 -19.05 23.32 7.41
N GLU A 465 -19.21 24.65 7.50
CA GLU A 465 -19.95 25.42 6.51
C GLU A 465 -19.04 25.64 5.29
N HIS A 466 -19.38 25.02 4.17
CA HIS A 466 -18.65 25.14 2.90
C HIS A 466 -19.38 26.03 1.90
N ASN A 467 -18.62 26.76 1.09
CA ASN A 467 -19.12 27.38 -0.13
C ASN A 467 -19.09 26.34 -1.26
N TRP A 468 -20.26 25.93 -1.72
CA TRP A 468 -20.42 24.87 -2.72
C TRP A 468 -20.29 25.40 -4.16
N SER A 469 -19.63 24.62 -5.01
CA SER A 469 -19.60 24.77 -6.47
C SER A 469 -20.92 24.27 -7.08
N LEU A 470 -22.02 25.01 -6.89
CA LEU A 470 -23.34 24.68 -7.43
C LEU A 470 -23.81 25.73 -8.45
N PRO A 471 -24.41 25.32 -9.59
CA PRO A 471 -24.99 26.22 -10.60
C PRO A 471 -25.88 27.32 -10.02
N GLY A 472 -25.74 28.54 -10.53
CA GLY A 472 -26.54 29.70 -10.11
C GLY A 472 -26.17 30.31 -8.75
N THR A 473 -25.24 29.72 -8.00
CA THR A 473 -24.76 30.29 -6.73
C THR A 473 -23.88 31.51 -7.00
N SER A 474 -24.36 32.71 -6.65
CA SER A 474 -23.67 33.97 -6.98
C SER A 474 -22.47 34.24 -6.06
N VAL A 475 -21.32 33.67 -6.40
CA VAL A 475 -20.01 33.98 -5.81
C VAL A 475 -19.11 34.49 -6.93
N ASP A 476 -18.37 35.58 -6.72
CA ASP A 476 -17.39 36.05 -7.70
C ASP A 476 -16.27 35.01 -7.87
N LEU A 477 -15.93 34.69 -9.13
CA LEU A 477 -14.87 33.74 -9.45
C LEU A 477 -13.53 34.27 -8.90
N LYS A 478 -12.99 33.57 -7.89
CA LYS A 478 -11.66 33.86 -7.34
C LYS A 478 -10.61 33.76 -8.47
N PRO A 479 -9.72 34.75 -8.64
CA PRO A 479 -8.68 34.67 -9.66
C PRO A 479 -7.74 33.49 -9.36
N PRO A 480 -7.17 32.82 -10.39
CA PRO A 480 -6.18 31.76 -10.18
C PRO A 480 -5.03 32.20 -9.28
N GLN A 481 -4.76 31.40 -8.24
CA GLN A 481 -3.69 31.62 -7.30
C GLN A 481 -2.40 30.99 -7.82
N ILE A 482 -1.25 31.63 -7.59
CA ILE A 482 0.04 31.19 -8.14
C ILE A 482 1.04 31.06 -6.99
N PHE A 483 1.35 29.81 -6.62
CA PHE A 483 2.41 29.50 -5.66
C PHE A 483 3.73 29.29 -6.41
N LYS A 484 4.71 30.18 -6.18
CA LYS A 484 6.07 30.08 -6.76
C LYS A 484 7.06 29.57 -5.71
N HIS A 485 7.91 28.61 -6.06
CA HIS A 485 9.01 28.17 -5.19
C HIS A 485 10.26 27.74 -5.97
N GLU A 486 11.45 27.91 -5.40
CA GLU A 486 12.72 27.57 -6.07
C GLU A 486 12.91 26.04 -6.23
N LEU A 487 12.42 25.27 -5.25
CA LEU A 487 12.49 23.80 -5.24
C LEU A 487 11.49 23.12 -6.19
N LEU A 488 10.48 23.84 -6.68
CA LEU A 488 9.55 23.30 -7.69
C LEU A 488 10.24 23.17 -9.06
N GLN A 489 9.70 22.30 -9.90
CA GLN A 489 10.34 21.86 -11.15
C GLN A 489 9.38 21.96 -12.33
N ASN A 490 8.25 21.26 -12.21
CA ASN A 490 7.20 21.22 -13.21
C ASN A 490 6.20 22.35 -12.94
N PHE A 491 5.45 22.72 -13.97
CA PHE A 491 4.20 23.42 -13.78
C PHE A 491 3.17 22.38 -13.32
N ALA A 492 2.42 22.68 -12.27
CA ALA A 492 1.23 21.93 -11.88
C ALA A 492 0.07 22.92 -11.67
N ILE A 493 -1.12 22.62 -12.17
CA ILE A 493 -2.34 23.37 -11.87
C ILE A 493 -3.43 22.43 -11.40
N ASN A 494 -4.12 22.84 -10.34
CA ASN A 494 -5.25 22.14 -9.74
C ASN A 494 -6.48 23.05 -9.83
N MET A 495 -7.57 22.55 -10.43
CA MET A 495 -8.87 23.23 -10.46
C MET A 495 -9.90 22.38 -9.73
N PHE A 496 -10.55 22.99 -8.74
CA PHE A 496 -11.37 22.30 -7.74
C PHE A 496 -12.86 22.59 -7.91
N CYS A 497 -13.67 21.55 -7.95
CA CYS A 497 -15.12 21.61 -7.73
C CYS A 497 -15.42 21.01 -6.35
N LYS A 498 -16.20 21.69 -5.51
CA LYS A 498 -16.54 21.23 -4.15
C LYS A 498 -18.06 21.12 -3.99
N ILE A 499 -18.57 19.92 -3.77
CA ILE A 499 -20.01 19.64 -3.66
C ILE A 499 -20.33 18.87 -2.36
N PRO A 500 -21.60 18.87 -1.89
CA PRO A 500 -21.99 18.10 -0.71
C PRO A 500 -21.77 16.59 -0.90
N VAL A 501 -21.47 15.87 0.18
CA VAL A 501 -21.37 14.40 0.18
C VAL A 501 -22.72 13.77 -0.19
N ASN A 502 -22.74 13.00 -1.27
CA ASN A 502 -23.89 12.20 -1.69
C ASN A 502 -23.95 10.89 -0.89
N LYS A 503 -24.65 10.90 0.25
CA LYS A 503 -24.74 9.75 1.14
C LYS A 503 -25.30 8.52 0.45
N VAL A 504 -24.52 7.44 0.40
CA VAL A 504 -24.92 6.16 -0.19
C VAL A 504 -25.81 5.40 0.80
N GLN A 505 -27.14 5.52 0.64
CA GLN A 505 -28.12 4.87 1.53
C GLN A 505 -29.18 4.05 0.78
N THR A 506 -29.43 4.35 -0.50
CA THR A 506 -30.44 3.70 -1.36
C THR A 506 -29.84 3.07 -2.61
N PHE A 507 -30.62 2.21 -3.28
CA PHE A 507 -30.27 1.67 -4.60
C PHE A 507 -30.09 2.79 -5.65
N GLY A 508 -30.83 3.91 -5.52
CA GLY A 508 -30.66 5.11 -6.36
C GLY A 508 -29.31 5.81 -6.16
N ASP A 509 -28.80 5.89 -4.92
CA ASP A 509 -27.49 6.49 -4.64
C ASP A 509 -26.36 5.64 -5.22
N LEU A 510 -26.44 4.31 -5.02
CA LEU A 510 -25.50 3.35 -5.60
C LEU A 510 -25.49 3.43 -7.14
N ARG A 511 -26.65 3.60 -7.77
CA ARG A 511 -26.79 3.82 -9.22
C ARG A 511 -26.09 5.10 -9.67
N ASN A 512 -26.25 6.21 -8.94
CA ASN A 512 -25.59 7.47 -9.24
C ASN A 512 -24.06 7.32 -9.20
N VAL A 513 -23.51 6.71 -8.14
CA VAL A 513 -22.05 6.51 -8.02
C VAL A 513 -21.52 5.53 -9.07
N LEU A 514 -22.25 4.48 -9.44
CA LEU A 514 -21.89 3.58 -10.53
C LEU A 514 -21.78 4.32 -11.87
N MET A 515 -22.78 5.14 -12.22
CA MET A 515 -22.76 5.94 -13.45
C MET A 515 -21.58 6.91 -13.50
N LYS A 516 -21.30 7.62 -12.39
CA LYS A 516 -20.12 8.48 -12.25
C LYS A 516 -18.81 7.70 -12.41
N ARG A 517 -18.68 6.53 -11.75
CA ARG A 517 -17.46 5.70 -11.78
C ARG A 517 -17.17 5.16 -13.19
N ILE A 518 -18.20 4.76 -13.95
CA ILE A 518 -18.06 4.35 -15.36
C ILE A 518 -17.56 5.52 -16.22
N PHE A 519 -18.23 6.68 -16.13
CA PHE A 519 -17.92 7.84 -16.97
C PHE A 519 -16.51 8.41 -16.70
N LEU A 520 -16.11 8.50 -15.43
CA LEU A 520 -14.78 8.98 -15.05
C LEU A 520 -13.69 7.93 -15.33
N SER A 521 -14.01 6.63 -15.35
CA SER A 521 -13.09 5.59 -15.84
C SER A 521 -12.79 5.75 -17.34
N ALA A 522 -13.82 6.08 -18.15
CA ALA A 522 -13.64 6.37 -19.57
C ALA A 522 -12.75 7.61 -19.79
N LEU A 523 -12.91 8.67 -18.99
CA LEU A 523 -12.02 9.85 -19.06
C LEU A 523 -10.58 9.47 -18.74
N HIS A 524 -10.35 8.76 -17.63
CA HIS A 524 -9.02 8.34 -17.19
C HIS A 524 -8.31 7.52 -18.27
N PHE A 525 -9.02 6.62 -18.95
CA PHE A 525 -8.47 5.86 -20.08
C PHE A 525 -8.12 6.76 -21.27
N ARG A 526 -9.06 7.59 -21.77
CA ARG A 526 -8.84 8.46 -22.93
C ARG A 526 -7.68 9.45 -22.72
N ILE A 527 -7.57 10.03 -21.52
CA ILE A 527 -6.45 10.92 -21.14
C ILE A 527 -5.12 10.15 -21.11
N ASN A 528 -5.09 8.93 -20.55
CA ASN A 528 -3.91 8.09 -20.58
C ASN A 528 -3.51 7.71 -22.01
N THR A 529 -4.44 7.48 -22.93
CA THR A 529 -4.15 7.29 -24.36
C THR A 529 -3.53 8.56 -24.98
N ARG A 530 -4.09 9.75 -24.71
CA ARG A 530 -3.53 11.03 -25.20
C ARG A 530 -2.08 11.26 -24.75
N TYR A 531 -1.75 10.91 -23.51
CA TYR A 531 -0.38 11.00 -22.97
C TYR A 531 0.65 10.19 -23.80
N LYS A 532 0.21 9.10 -24.43
CA LYS A 532 1.07 8.14 -25.13
C LYS A 532 1.32 8.49 -26.61
N SER A 533 0.76 9.62 -27.06
CA SER A 533 1.10 10.24 -28.35
C SER A 533 2.58 10.66 -28.43
N SER A 534 3.08 10.95 -29.63
CA SER A 534 4.52 11.05 -29.92
C SER A 534 5.27 12.16 -29.17
N ASN A 535 4.57 13.20 -28.68
CA ASN A 535 5.12 14.17 -27.73
C ASN A 535 3.97 14.86 -26.95
N PRO A 536 3.54 14.35 -25.78
CA PRO A 536 2.46 14.98 -25.02
C PRO A 536 2.92 16.34 -24.48
N PRO A 537 2.08 17.39 -24.49
CA PRO A 537 2.44 18.66 -23.88
C PRO A 537 2.45 18.65 -22.35
N PHE A 538 2.09 17.51 -21.74
CA PHE A 538 1.90 17.32 -20.30
C PHE A 538 2.63 16.06 -19.80
N THR A 539 2.95 16.04 -18.51
CA THR A 539 3.57 14.93 -17.78
C THR A 539 2.54 14.03 -17.09
N SER A 540 1.46 14.62 -16.55
CA SER A 540 0.24 13.91 -16.17
C SER A 540 -0.97 14.82 -16.30
N VAL A 541 -2.13 14.23 -16.55
CA VAL A 541 -3.43 14.87 -16.37
C VAL A 541 -4.30 13.87 -15.63
N GLU A 542 -4.82 14.29 -14.48
CA GLU A 542 -5.58 13.46 -13.56
C GLU A 542 -6.88 14.18 -13.22
N LEU A 543 -8.00 13.46 -13.23
CA LEU A 543 -9.26 13.95 -12.70
C LEU A 543 -9.65 13.06 -11.51
N ASP A 544 -9.52 13.61 -10.33
CA ASP A 544 -9.90 12.98 -9.06
C ASP A 544 -11.37 13.28 -8.74
N HIS A 545 -12.07 12.33 -8.13
CA HIS A 545 -13.42 12.52 -7.58
C HIS A 545 -13.54 11.67 -6.31
N SER A 546 -13.46 12.32 -5.15
CA SER A 546 -13.32 11.66 -3.85
C SER A 546 -14.26 12.28 -2.80
N ASP A 547 -14.92 11.42 -2.03
CA ASP A 547 -15.74 11.80 -0.88
C ASP A 547 -14.84 11.90 0.36
N SER A 548 -14.61 13.10 0.87
CA SER A 548 -13.71 13.30 2.02
C SER A 548 -14.48 13.40 3.32
N GLY A 549 -14.55 12.28 4.06
CA GLY A 549 -15.06 12.26 5.44
C GLY A 549 -14.24 13.12 6.41
N ARG A 550 -12.99 13.44 6.04
CA ARG A 550 -12.06 14.31 6.78
C ARG A 550 -12.30 15.80 6.55
N GLU A 551 -13.07 16.17 5.53
CA GLU A 551 -13.37 17.57 5.19
C GLU A 551 -14.87 17.88 5.23
N GLY A 552 -15.74 16.89 5.05
CA GLY A 552 -17.20 17.06 5.01
C GLY A 552 -17.78 17.33 3.61
N CYS A 553 -16.98 17.15 2.56
CA CYS A 553 -17.35 17.45 1.17
C CYS A 553 -16.81 16.42 0.18
N THR A 554 -17.50 16.28 -0.96
CA THR A 554 -16.94 15.64 -2.16
C THR A 554 -16.14 16.67 -2.94
N VAL A 555 -14.95 16.30 -3.40
CA VAL A 555 -14.10 17.17 -4.22
C VAL A 555 -13.83 16.50 -5.57
N THR A 556 -14.06 17.24 -6.66
CA THR A 556 -13.57 16.87 -8.00
C THR A 556 -12.38 17.77 -8.33
N THR A 557 -11.20 17.18 -8.58
CA THR A 557 -9.97 17.94 -8.83
C THR A 557 -9.40 17.60 -10.19
N LEU A 558 -9.33 18.58 -11.10
CA LEU A 558 -8.54 18.46 -12.32
C LEU A 558 -7.09 18.91 -12.03
N THR A 559 -6.16 17.97 -12.05
CA THR A 559 -4.73 18.19 -11.89
C THR A 559 -4.04 18.06 -13.25
N VAL A 560 -3.25 19.06 -13.65
CA VAL A 560 -2.46 19.05 -14.89
C VAL A 560 -1.00 19.38 -14.56
N THR A 561 -0.11 18.39 -14.72
CA THR A 561 1.34 18.52 -14.53
C THR A 561 2.04 18.57 -15.88
N ALA A 562 3.00 19.48 -16.09
CA ALA A 562 3.69 19.66 -17.37
C ALA A 562 5.11 20.23 -17.25
N GLU A 563 5.92 20.09 -18.30
CA GLU A 563 7.12 20.92 -18.45
C GLU A 563 6.72 22.41 -18.51
N PRO A 564 7.36 23.31 -17.74
CA PRO A 564 7.04 24.74 -17.74
C PRO A 564 7.25 25.46 -19.08
N LYS A 565 7.87 24.82 -20.07
CA LYS A 565 7.99 25.33 -21.45
C LYS A 565 6.72 25.15 -22.28
N ASN A 566 5.81 24.25 -21.88
CA ASN A 566 4.67 23.81 -22.70
C ASN A 566 3.31 23.85 -21.97
N TRP A 567 3.26 24.48 -20.79
CA TRP A 567 2.13 24.40 -19.86
C TRP A 567 0.79 24.91 -20.43
N GLN A 568 0.79 25.91 -21.30
CA GLN A 568 -0.42 26.41 -21.93
C GLN A 568 -1.08 25.33 -22.80
N ASN A 569 -0.26 24.53 -23.50
CA ASN A 569 -0.75 23.42 -24.32
C ASN A 569 -1.20 22.23 -23.46
N ALA A 570 -0.55 21.99 -22.31
CA ALA A 570 -1.01 21.00 -21.34
C ALA A 570 -2.43 21.29 -20.85
N VAL A 571 -2.67 22.52 -20.36
CA VAL A 571 -3.98 22.98 -19.90
C VAL A 571 -5.00 22.95 -21.05
N LYS A 572 -4.60 23.38 -22.25
CA LYS A 572 -5.44 23.33 -23.45
C LYS A 572 -5.93 21.91 -23.75
N VAL A 573 -5.02 20.93 -23.79
CA VAL A 573 -5.36 19.53 -24.12
C VAL A 573 -6.20 18.87 -23.02
N ALA A 574 -5.90 19.13 -21.74
CA ALA A 574 -6.71 18.64 -20.63
C ALA A 574 -8.17 19.14 -20.71
N VAL A 575 -8.37 20.44 -20.92
CA VAL A 575 -9.70 21.04 -21.07
C VAL A 575 -10.40 20.57 -22.35
N GLN A 576 -9.66 20.42 -23.45
CA GLN A 576 -10.18 19.89 -24.72
C GLN A 576 -10.73 18.47 -24.57
N GLU A 577 -10.03 17.57 -23.86
CA GLU A 577 -10.44 16.18 -23.72
C GLU A 577 -11.60 16.01 -22.73
N VAL A 578 -11.61 16.79 -21.65
CA VAL A 578 -12.77 16.92 -20.74
C VAL A 578 -14.01 17.42 -21.49
N ARG A 579 -13.85 18.40 -22.40
CA ARG A 579 -14.95 18.86 -23.27
C ARG A 579 -15.39 17.80 -24.28
N ARG A 580 -14.46 17.03 -24.88
CA ARG A 580 -14.82 15.92 -25.79
C ARG A 580 -15.69 14.88 -25.09
N LEU A 581 -15.30 14.42 -23.89
CA LEU A 581 -16.10 13.42 -23.19
C LEU A 581 -17.49 13.95 -22.82
N LYS A 582 -17.64 15.24 -22.49
CA LYS A 582 -18.98 15.85 -22.30
C LYS A 582 -19.80 15.89 -23.59
N GLU A 583 -19.24 16.31 -24.72
CA GLU A 583 -20.02 16.52 -25.96
C GLU A 583 -20.36 15.23 -26.71
N PHE A 584 -19.50 14.21 -26.66
CA PHE A 584 -19.72 12.94 -27.38
C PHE A 584 -20.07 11.76 -26.45
N GLY A 585 -19.86 11.90 -25.14
CA GLY A 585 -20.14 10.85 -24.17
C GLY A 585 -19.20 9.63 -24.24
N VAL A 586 -19.57 8.63 -23.45
CA VAL A 586 -19.04 7.26 -23.44
C VAL A 586 -19.70 6.46 -24.58
N THR A 587 -18.98 5.55 -25.23
CA THR A 587 -19.54 4.65 -26.26
C THR A 587 -20.27 3.47 -25.65
N LYS A 588 -21.09 2.75 -26.43
CA LYS A 588 -21.71 1.50 -25.98
C LYS A 588 -20.66 0.44 -25.62
N GLY A 589 -19.58 0.31 -26.40
CA GLY A 589 -18.47 -0.60 -26.09
C GLY A 589 -17.71 -0.22 -24.82
N GLU A 590 -17.47 1.07 -24.57
CA GLU A 590 -16.87 1.52 -23.30
C GLU A 590 -17.79 1.23 -22.10
N LEU A 591 -19.09 1.55 -22.19
CA LEU A 591 -20.07 1.27 -21.13
C LEU A 591 -20.06 -0.22 -20.75
N THR A 592 -20.17 -1.11 -21.74
CA THR A 592 -20.15 -2.57 -21.47
C THR A 592 -18.84 -3.00 -20.82
N ARG A 593 -17.68 -2.59 -21.35
CA ARG A 593 -16.36 -2.98 -20.79
C ARG A 593 -16.17 -2.52 -19.35
N TYR A 594 -16.48 -1.27 -19.04
CA TYR A 594 -16.32 -0.74 -17.67
C TYR A 594 -17.36 -1.32 -16.72
N MET A 595 -18.60 -1.56 -17.16
CA MET A 595 -19.60 -2.28 -16.35
C MET A 595 -19.15 -3.71 -16.04
N ASP A 596 -18.74 -4.47 -17.05
CA ASP A 596 -18.27 -5.86 -16.88
C ASP A 596 -17.04 -5.93 -15.96
N ALA A 597 -16.07 -5.02 -16.12
CA ALA A 597 -14.90 -4.95 -15.26
C ALA A 597 -15.26 -4.65 -13.79
N LEU A 598 -16.17 -3.70 -13.54
CA LEU A 598 -16.64 -3.37 -12.18
C LEU A 598 -17.45 -4.51 -11.54
N LEU A 599 -18.26 -5.21 -12.33
CA LEU A 599 -19.01 -6.38 -11.86
C LEU A 599 -18.06 -7.54 -11.51
N LYS A 600 -17.08 -7.86 -12.36
CA LYS A 600 -16.07 -8.90 -12.09
C LYS A 600 -15.19 -8.56 -10.88
N ASP A 601 -14.79 -7.29 -10.72
CA ASP A 601 -14.07 -6.78 -9.55
C ASP A 601 -14.89 -7.02 -8.27
N SER A 602 -16.14 -6.57 -8.25
CA SER A 602 -17.04 -6.80 -7.10
C SER A 602 -17.28 -8.29 -6.78
N GLU A 603 -17.37 -9.17 -7.80
CA GLU A 603 -17.54 -10.61 -7.60
C GLU A 603 -16.24 -11.30 -7.11
N HIS A 604 -15.08 -10.73 -7.42
CA HIS A 604 -13.80 -11.19 -6.87
C HIS A 604 -13.70 -10.84 -5.38
N LEU A 605 -14.09 -9.62 -5.00
CA LEU A 605 -14.11 -9.14 -3.62
C LEU A 605 -15.13 -9.91 -2.75
N ALA A 606 -16.32 -10.18 -3.29
CA ALA A 606 -17.31 -11.04 -2.66
C ALA A 606 -16.76 -12.46 -2.43
N ALA A 607 -15.98 -13.01 -3.36
CA ALA A 607 -15.30 -14.30 -3.20
C ALA A 607 -14.10 -14.26 -2.22
N MET A 608 -13.58 -13.08 -1.88
CA MET A 608 -12.50 -12.87 -0.90
C MET A 608 -12.99 -12.42 0.48
N ILE A 609 -14.31 -12.40 0.74
CA ILE A 609 -14.92 -11.88 1.98
C ILE A 609 -14.31 -12.47 3.27
N ASP A 610 -14.02 -13.77 3.30
CA ASP A 610 -13.41 -14.45 4.46
C ASP A 610 -11.88 -14.24 4.59
N ASN A 611 -11.28 -13.43 3.70
CA ASN A 611 -9.85 -13.09 3.69
C ASN A 611 -9.56 -11.58 3.91
N VAL A 612 -10.56 -10.70 3.87
CA VAL A 612 -10.40 -9.26 4.12
C VAL A 612 -9.91 -9.06 5.56
N SER A 613 -8.86 -8.28 5.80
CA SER A 613 -8.29 -8.18 7.16
C SER A 613 -9.17 -7.34 8.09
N SER A 614 -8.93 -7.48 9.39
CA SER A 614 -9.62 -6.67 10.41
C SER A 614 -9.26 -5.18 10.34
N VAL A 615 -8.12 -4.82 9.74
CA VAL A 615 -7.74 -3.42 9.49
C VAL A 615 -8.55 -2.86 8.31
N ASP A 616 -8.56 -3.54 7.17
CA ASP A 616 -9.23 -3.05 5.95
C ASP A 616 -10.75 -2.88 6.19
N ASN A 617 -11.36 -3.83 6.89
CA ASN A 617 -12.77 -3.73 7.31
C ASN A 617 -13.02 -2.57 8.28
N LEU A 618 -12.07 -2.27 9.17
CA LEU A 618 -12.20 -1.23 10.18
C LEU A 618 -12.08 0.16 9.57
N ASP A 619 -11.07 0.40 8.72
CA ASP A 619 -10.90 1.67 8.02
C ASP A 619 -12.12 1.95 7.11
N PHE A 620 -12.62 0.95 6.39
CA PHE A 620 -13.86 1.05 5.60
C PHE A 620 -15.10 1.38 6.46
N ILE A 621 -15.23 0.78 7.64
CA ILE A 621 -16.32 1.09 8.58
C ILE A 621 -16.22 2.52 9.12
N MET A 622 -15.02 2.98 9.47
CA MET A 622 -14.80 4.32 10.01
C MET A 622 -15.10 5.40 8.97
N GLU A 623 -14.60 5.25 7.73
CA GLU A 623 -14.91 6.18 6.63
C GLU A 623 -16.42 6.18 6.31
N SER A 624 -17.05 5.00 6.31
CA SER A 624 -18.49 4.88 6.06
C SER A 624 -19.36 5.49 7.17
N ASP A 625 -19.03 5.33 8.46
CA ASP A 625 -19.80 5.96 9.57
C ASP A 625 -19.64 7.50 9.54
N ALA A 626 -18.43 7.99 9.21
CA ALA A 626 -18.13 9.42 9.09
C ALA A 626 -18.90 10.09 7.93
N LEU A 627 -18.98 9.44 6.76
CA LEU A 627 -19.78 9.91 5.63
C LEU A 627 -21.30 9.66 5.84
N GLY A 628 -21.66 8.71 6.71
CA GLY A 628 -23.03 8.27 6.94
C GLY A 628 -23.57 7.33 5.85
N HIS A 629 -22.69 6.51 5.26
CA HIS A 629 -23.00 5.51 4.25
C HIS A 629 -23.52 4.21 4.88
N THR A 630 -24.36 3.48 4.14
CA THR A 630 -24.76 2.13 4.56
C THR A 630 -23.60 1.15 4.35
N VAL A 631 -22.91 0.82 5.44
CA VAL A 631 -21.93 -0.27 5.46
C VAL A 631 -22.61 -1.58 5.04
N MET A 632 -22.20 -2.13 3.90
CA MET A 632 -22.52 -3.46 3.40
C MET A 632 -21.36 -4.43 3.67
N ASP A 633 -21.60 -5.74 3.62
CA ASP A 633 -20.52 -6.71 3.37
C ASP A 633 -20.23 -6.85 1.86
N GLN A 634 -19.10 -7.48 1.50
CA GLN A 634 -18.69 -7.57 0.08
C GLN A 634 -19.67 -8.39 -0.78
N THR A 635 -20.37 -9.37 -0.20
CA THR A 635 -21.41 -10.15 -0.89
C THR A 635 -22.67 -9.31 -1.13
N GLN A 636 -23.15 -8.56 -0.13
CA GLN A 636 -24.25 -7.60 -0.26
C GLN A 636 -23.92 -6.50 -1.27
N GLY A 637 -22.68 -5.98 -1.24
CA GLY A 637 -22.20 -5.00 -2.21
C GLY A 637 -22.27 -5.53 -3.64
N HIS A 638 -21.80 -6.76 -3.88
CA HIS A 638 -21.89 -7.38 -5.21
C HIS A 638 -23.34 -7.62 -5.64
N GLU A 639 -24.19 -8.19 -4.79
CA GLU A 639 -25.61 -8.45 -5.10
C GLU A 639 -26.37 -7.15 -5.43
N THR A 640 -26.15 -6.08 -4.66
CA THR A 640 -26.75 -4.77 -4.93
C THR A 640 -26.18 -4.11 -6.19
N LEU A 641 -24.87 -4.22 -6.45
CA LEU A 641 -24.28 -3.71 -7.69
C LEU A 641 -24.83 -4.42 -8.93
N VAL A 642 -24.99 -5.75 -8.89
CA VAL A 642 -25.61 -6.53 -9.98
C VAL A 642 -27.06 -6.10 -10.22
N ALA A 643 -27.84 -5.93 -9.14
CA ALA A 643 -29.23 -5.48 -9.23
C ALA A 643 -29.36 -4.06 -9.81
N VAL A 644 -28.42 -3.16 -9.45
CA VAL A 644 -28.37 -1.79 -9.99
C VAL A 644 -27.87 -1.75 -11.44
N ALA A 645 -26.84 -2.52 -11.78
CA ALA A 645 -26.20 -2.49 -13.10
C ALA A 645 -27.17 -2.75 -14.26
N GLY A 646 -28.11 -3.68 -14.08
CA GLY A 646 -29.17 -3.97 -15.06
C GLY A 646 -30.16 -2.82 -15.30
N THR A 647 -30.13 -1.76 -14.49
CA THR A 647 -30.97 -0.57 -14.66
C THR A 647 -30.25 0.60 -15.34
N VAL A 648 -28.93 0.53 -15.57
CA VAL A 648 -28.13 1.68 -16.04
C VAL A 648 -28.22 1.83 -17.56
N THR A 649 -28.62 3.02 -18.04
CA THR A 649 -28.65 3.34 -19.48
C THR A 649 -27.48 4.24 -19.90
N LEU A 650 -27.12 4.19 -21.19
CA LEU A 650 -26.05 5.00 -21.76
C LEU A 650 -26.36 6.51 -21.72
N GLU A 651 -27.63 6.87 -21.90
CA GLU A 651 -28.09 8.27 -21.88
C GLU A 651 -27.93 8.88 -20.48
N GLU A 652 -28.28 8.13 -19.42
CA GLU A 652 -28.12 8.58 -18.04
C GLU A 652 -26.65 8.63 -17.59
N VAL A 653 -25.82 7.66 -17.98
CA VAL A 653 -24.36 7.68 -17.74
C VAL A 653 -23.73 8.93 -18.35
N ASN A 654 -24.11 9.27 -19.59
CA ASN A 654 -23.60 10.46 -20.27
C ASN A 654 -24.15 11.77 -19.66
N THR A 655 -25.40 11.77 -19.16
CA THR A 655 -26.00 12.94 -18.50
C THR A 655 -25.35 13.22 -17.15
N VAL A 656 -25.31 12.24 -16.24
CA VAL A 656 -24.71 12.35 -14.90
C VAL A 656 -23.20 12.57 -15.00
N GLY A 657 -22.54 11.99 -16.01
CA GLY A 657 -21.15 12.26 -16.32
C GLY A 657 -20.88 13.69 -16.76
N ALA A 658 -21.72 14.23 -17.65
CA ALA A 658 -21.61 15.61 -18.13
C ALA A 658 -21.74 16.63 -16.97
N GLU A 659 -22.65 16.40 -16.02
CA GLU A 659 -22.82 17.21 -14.81
C GLU A 659 -21.51 17.36 -14.02
N VAL A 660 -20.79 16.26 -13.81
CA VAL A 660 -19.52 16.26 -13.05
C VAL A 660 -18.40 17.04 -13.77
N LEU A 661 -18.46 17.18 -15.10
CA LEU A 661 -17.46 17.89 -15.90
C LEU A 661 -17.79 19.36 -16.19
N GLU A 662 -18.96 19.89 -15.80
CA GLU A 662 -19.39 21.23 -16.20
C GLU A 662 -18.47 22.36 -15.72
N PHE A 663 -17.91 22.23 -14.51
CA PHE A 663 -17.01 23.24 -13.93
C PHE A 663 -15.72 23.45 -14.74
N ILE A 664 -15.38 22.51 -15.64
CA ILE A 664 -14.25 22.56 -16.57
C ILE A 664 -14.75 22.90 -17.97
N SER A 665 -15.70 22.12 -18.49
CA SER A 665 -16.15 22.13 -19.89
C SER A 665 -17.08 23.29 -20.26
N ASP A 666 -17.77 23.85 -19.28
CA ASP A 666 -18.65 25.01 -19.42
C ASP A 666 -18.09 26.25 -18.68
N PHE A 667 -16.81 26.19 -18.26
CA PHE A 667 -16.15 27.22 -17.47
C PHE A 667 -16.31 28.64 -18.07
N GLY A 668 -16.90 29.54 -17.30
CA GLY A 668 -17.20 30.92 -17.71
C GLY A 668 -18.60 31.14 -18.30
N LYS A 669 -19.41 30.09 -18.53
CA LYS A 669 -20.85 30.23 -18.79
C LYS A 669 -21.61 30.52 -17.49
N PRO A 670 -22.66 31.37 -17.48
CA PRO A 670 -23.39 31.73 -16.26
C PRO A 670 -24.25 30.59 -15.67
N THR A 671 -24.40 29.49 -16.39
CA THR A 671 -25.10 28.27 -15.94
C THR A 671 -24.16 27.24 -15.30
N ALA A 672 -22.85 27.39 -15.45
CA ALA A 672 -21.88 26.39 -15.00
C ALA A 672 -21.63 26.45 -13.49
N PRO A 673 -21.24 25.34 -12.84
CA PRO A 673 -20.66 25.39 -11.51
C PRO A 673 -19.33 26.17 -11.52
N LEU A 674 -19.14 27.09 -10.59
CA LEU A 674 -17.88 27.82 -10.46
C LEU A 674 -16.85 27.01 -9.64
N PRO A 675 -15.59 26.89 -10.09
CA PRO A 675 -14.55 26.25 -9.29
C PRO A 675 -14.35 26.94 -7.93
N ALA A 676 -14.26 26.15 -6.86
CA ALA A 676 -14.05 26.64 -5.49
C ALA A 676 -12.67 27.32 -5.33
N ALA A 677 -11.67 26.82 -6.07
CA ALA A 677 -10.36 27.40 -6.23
C ALA A 677 -9.71 26.95 -7.56
N ILE A 678 -8.75 27.75 -8.06
CA ILE A 678 -7.79 27.37 -9.09
C ILE A 678 -6.41 27.75 -8.55
N VAL A 679 -5.48 26.80 -8.49
CA VAL A 679 -4.14 27.00 -7.91
C VAL A 679 -3.08 26.41 -8.84
N ALA A 680 -2.14 27.25 -9.28
CA ALA A 680 -0.97 26.85 -10.04
C ALA A 680 0.28 26.87 -9.16
N CYS A 681 0.95 25.72 -9.01
CA CYS A 681 2.22 25.57 -8.33
C CYS A 681 3.33 25.50 -9.39
N VAL A 682 4.29 26.43 -9.31
CA VAL A 682 5.28 26.64 -10.38
C VAL A 682 6.69 26.90 -9.85
N PRO A 683 7.75 26.54 -10.62
CA PRO A 683 9.11 26.94 -10.29
C PRO A 683 9.28 28.46 -10.29
N THR A 684 10.16 28.98 -9.43
CA THR A 684 10.63 30.38 -9.54
C THR A 684 11.53 30.58 -10.77
N LYS A 685 12.32 29.58 -11.14
CA LYS A 685 13.29 29.61 -12.25
C LYS A 685 13.29 28.34 -13.09
N LEU A 686 13.54 28.49 -14.39
CA LEU A 686 13.76 27.40 -15.34
C LEU A 686 15.22 27.33 -15.76
N HIS A 687 15.70 26.11 -16.06
CA HIS A 687 16.89 25.95 -16.88
C HIS A 687 16.49 26.03 -18.37
N VAL A 688 17.08 26.98 -19.09
CA VAL A 688 16.97 27.13 -20.54
C VAL A 688 18.30 26.70 -21.16
N ASP A 689 18.24 25.66 -21.97
CA ASP A 689 19.41 24.97 -22.52
C ASP A 689 20.25 25.95 -23.36
N GLY A 690 21.54 26.09 -23.00
CA GLY A 690 22.47 27.07 -23.60
C GLY A 690 22.41 28.50 -23.03
N VAL A 691 21.41 28.83 -22.20
CA VAL A 691 21.26 30.17 -21.56
C VAL A 691 21.51 30.12 -20.05
N GLY A 692 21.18 29.01 -19.38
CA GLY A 692 21.32 28.85 -17.94
C GLY A 692 19.99 29.01 -17.20
N GLU A 693 20.00 29.58 -16.00
CA GLU A 693 18.75 29.85 -15.26
C GLU A 693 18.07 31.15 -15.73
N SER A 694 16.76 31.10 -15.95
CA SER A 694 15.91 32.26 -16.23
C SER A 694 14.66 32.26 -15.35
N ASP A 695 14.19 33.43 -14.91
CA ASP A 695 12.99 33.55 -14.07
C ASP A 695 11.71 33.09 -14.81
N PHE A 696 10.88 32.30 -14.13
CA PHE A 696 9.60 31.85 -14.67
C PHE A 696 8.49 32.83 -14.30
N ASN A 697 7.86 33.44 -15.31
CA ASN A 697 6.75 34.35 -15.13
C ASN A 697 5.50 33.85 -15.84
N ILE A 698 4.39 34.00 -15.12
CA ILE A 698 3.05 33.51 -15.43
C ILE A 698 2.07 34.38 -14.63
N SER A 699 0.94 34.70 -15.23
CA SER A 699 -0.13 35.51 -14.65
C SER A 699 -1.46 34.75 -14.58
N PRO A 700 -2.40 35.15 -13.70
CA PRO A 700 -3.72 34.53 -13.64
C PRO A 700 -4.52 34.70 -14.95
N GLY A 701 -4.24 35.73 -15.74
CA GLY A 701 -4.85 35.95 -17.05
C GLY A 701 -4.47 34.87 -18.06
N GLU A 702 -3.17 34.58 -18.21
CA GLU A 702 -2.68 33.55 -19.12
C GLU A 702 -3.22 32.16 -18.78
N ILE A 703 -3.44 31.86 -17.50
CA ILE A 703 -4.09 30.62 -17.04
C ILE A 703 -5.53 30.55 -17.56
N LEU A 704 -6.33 31.60 -17.32
CA LEU A 704 -7.71 31.67 -17.78
C LEU A 704 -7.81 31.63 -19.32
N ASP A 705 -6.87 32.27 -20.03
CA ASP A 705 -6.84 32.28 -21.49
C ASP A 705 -6.38 30.93 -22.07
N SER A 706 -5.53 30.18 -21.36
CA SER A 706 -5.19 28.79 -21.71
C SER A 706 -6.39 27.85 -21.57
N VAL A 707 -7.19 28.01 -20.50
CA VAL A 707 -8.47 27.28 -20.34
C VAL A 707 -9.44 27.63 -21.46
N LYS A 708 -9.65 28.92 -21.76
CA LYS A 708 -10.49 29.37 -22.89
C LYS A 708 -9.99 28.82 -24.24
N SER A 709 -8.68 28.73 -24.45
CA SER A 709 -8.07 28.15 -25.65
C SER A 709 -8.39 26.65 -25.80
N GLY A 710 -8.53 25.92 -24.69
CA GLY A 710 -9.04 24.54 -24.67
C GLY A 710 -10.53 24.47 -25.01
N LEU A 711 -11.34 25.34 -24.38
CA LEU A 711 -12.78 25.42 -24.65
C LEU A 711 -13.11 25.76 -26.12
N LEU A 712 -12.31 26.63 -26.75
CA LEU A 712 -12.48 27.05 -28.14
C LEU A 712 -11.82 26.12 -29.18
N ALA A 713 -11.12 25.06 -28.74
CA ALA A 713 -10.51 24.10 -29.66
C ALA A 713 -11.59 23.29 -30.42
N PRO A 714 -11.33 22.89 -31.68
CA PRO A 714 -12.16 21.89 -32.34
C PRO A 714 -12.03 20.55 -31.61
N ILE A 715 -13.13 19.80 -31.53
CA ILE A 715 -13.17 18.42 -31.05
C ILE A 715 -13.98 17.57 -32.01
N GLU A 716 -13.54 16.34 -32.16
CA GLU A 716 -14.10 15.30 -33.02
C GLU A 716 -14.46 14.10 -32.13
N ALA A 717 -15.36 13.23 -32.57
CA ALA A 717 -15.69 12.01 -31.82
C ALA A 717 -14.47 11.07 -31.75
N GLU A 718 -14.29 10.38 -30.61
CA GLU A 718 -13.24 9.37 -30.47
C GLU A 718 -13.69 8.08 -31.21
N PRO A 719 -12.83 7.42 -32.02
CA PRO A 719 -13.19 6.20 -32.73
C PRO A 719 -13.41 5.03 -31.75
N GLU A 720 -14.40 4.18 -32.02
CA GLU A 720 -14.61 2.97 -31.23
C GLU A 720 -13.55 1.91 -31.58
N LEU A 721 -12.74 1.55 -30.58
CA LEU A 721 -11.66 0.57 -30.72
C LEU A 721 -12.17 -0.86 -30.54
N GLU A 722 -11.91 -1.71 -31.54
CA GLU A 722 -12.10 -3.16 -31.42
C GLU A 722 -11.05 -3.76 -30.48
N VAL A 723 -11.51 -4.42 -29.41
CA VAL A 723 -10.65 -5.06 -28.40
C VAL A 723 -10.51 -6.55 -28.75
N PRO A 724 -9.27 -7.09 -28.86
CA PRO A 724 -9.07 -8.50 -29.12
C PRO A 724 -9.60 -9.36 -27.96
N LYS A 725 -10.11 -10.56 -28.29
CA LYS A 725 -10.53 -11.57 -27.30
C LYS A 725 -9.37 -12.47 -26.87
N GLU A 726 -8.48 -12.77 -27.81
CA GLU A 726 -7.25 -13.55 -27.65
C GLU A 726 -6.14 -12.76 -28.35
N LEU A 727 -4.93 -12.73 -27.79
CA LEU A 727 -3.74 -12.17 -28.47
C LEU A 727 -3.02 -13.23 -29.32
N ILE A 728 -3.27 -14.52 -29.06
CA ILE A 728 -2.73 -15.65 -29.81
C ILE A 728 -3.90 -16.59 -30.11
N SER A 729 -4.24 -16.77 -31.39
CA SER A 729 -5.33 -17.66 -31.78
C SER A 729 -4.96 -19.13 -31.60
N GLN A 730 -5.97 -19.96 -31.35
CA GLN A 730 -5.78 -21.41 -31.14
C GLN A 730 -5.09 -22.11 -32.34
N SER A 731 -5.27 -21.63 -33.57
CA SER A 731 -4.59 -22.16 -34.76
C SER A 731 -3.10 -21.79 -34.79
N GLN A 732 -2.72 -20.56 -34.42
CA GLN A 732 -1.31 -20.16 -34.25
C GLN A 732 -0.66 -20.96 -33.11
N LEU A 733 -1.37 -21.17 -32.01
CA LEU A 733 -0.89 -21.95 -30.86
C LEU A 733 -0.63 -23.42 -31.22
N GLN A 734 -1.55 -24.04 -31.98
CA GLN A 734 -1.36 -25.42 -32.49
C GLN A 734 -0.17 -25.52 -33.46
N GLU A 735 0.01 -24.54 -34.35
CA GLU A 735 1.17 -24.48 -35.24
C GLU A 735 2.48 -24.33 -34.46
N LEU A 736 2.54 -23.40 -33.50
CA LEU A 736 3.71 -23.22 -32.62
C LEU A 736 4.03 -24.49 -31.83
N THR A 737 3.04 -25.13 -31.22
CA THR A 737 3.24 -26.39 -30.48
C THR A 737 3.78 -27.50 -31.39
N LEU A 738 3.29 -27.62 -32.64
CA LEU A 738 3.79 -28.59 -33.61
C LEU A 738 5.21 -28.26 -34.10
N GLN A 739 5.53 -26.98 -34.32
CA GLN A 739 6.87 -26.54 -34.75
C GLN A 739 7.93 -26.65 -33.64
N ARG A 740 7.56 -26.36 -32.38
CA ARG A 740 8.50 -26.24 -31.25
C ARG A 740 8.60 -27.50 -30.39
N ASN A 741 7.59 -28.37 -30.41
CA ASN A 741 7.52 -29.61 -29.62
C ASN A 741 7.82 -29.41 -28.11
N PRO A 742 7.05 -28.53 -27.42
CA PRO A 742 7.29 -28.19 -26.02
C PRO A 742 7.15 -29.40 -25.11
N ARG A 743 8.10 -29.58 -24.18
CA ARG A 743 8.09 -30.67 -23.20
C ARG A 743 8.88 -30.31 -21.94
N PHE A 744 8.52 -30.94 -20.83
CA PHE A 744 9.34 -30.89 -19.62
C PHE A 744 10.60 -31.77 -19.76
N ILE A 745 11.71 -31.28 -19.23
CA ILE A 745 13.02 -31.95 -19.25
C ILE A 745 13.53 -32.17 -17.81
N PRO A 746 14.46 -33.11 -17.57
CA PRO A 746 15.04 -33.32 -16.25
C PRO A 746 15.68 -32.05 -15.68
N ILE A 747 15.35 -31.73 -14.43
CA ILE A 747 15.93 -30.62 -13.67
C ILE A 747 17.40 -30.98 -13.35
N PRO A 748 18.38 -30.11 -13.66
CA PRO A 748 19.78 -30.33 -13.30
C PRO A 748 19.98 -30.65 -11.81
N GLY A 749 20.91 -31.53 -11.48
CA GLY A 749 21.16 -32.01 -10.12
C GLY A 749 20.13 -33.02 -9.58
N SER A 750 18.83 -32.79 -9.82
CA SER A 750 17.74 -33.70 -9.39
C SER A 750 17.58 -34.92 -10.30
N GLY A 751 17.66 -34.72 -11.63
CA GLY A 751 17.40 -35.77 -12.62
C GLY A 751 15.92 -36.13 -12.81
N LEU A 752 15.01 -35.58 -12.00
CA LEU A 752 13.56 -35.70 -12.18
C LEU A 752 13.06 -34.66 -13.20
N THR A 753 12.10 -35.02 -14.04
CA THR A 753 11.40 -34.07 -14.95
C THR A 753 10.44 -33.12 -14.22
N LYS A 754 10.02 -33.50 -13.02
CA LYS A 754 9.11 -32.75 -12.14
C LYS A 754 9.51 -33.06 -10.70
N SER A 755 9.81 -32.02 -9.92
CA SER A 755 10.11 -32.15 -8.48
C SER A 755 8.96 -31.49 -7.71
N HIS A 756 8.27 -32.25 -6.86
CA HIS A 756 7.19 -31.72 -6.03
C HIS A 756 7.49 -31.99 -4.56
N ASP A 757 7.57 -30.93 -3.77
CA ASP A 757 7.78 -31.00 -2.33
C ASP A 757 6.46 -30.89 -1.55
N LYS A 758 6.19 -31.92 -0.73
CA LYS A 758 4.92 -32.07 0.00
C LYS A 758 4.80 -31.17 1.23
N GLU A 759 5.89 -30.59 1.70
CA GLU A 759 5.94 -29.76 2.92
C GLU A 759 5.66 -28.29 2.58
N THR A 760 6.36 -27.76 1.58
CA THR A 760 6.12 -26.41 1.06
C THR A 760 4.94 -26.35 0.07
N GLY A 761 4.58 -27.48 -0.56
CA GLY A 761 3.62 -27.54 -1.66
C GLY A 761 4.13 -26.89 -2.94
N ILE A 762 5.44 -26.78 -3.11
CA ILE A 762 6.10 -26.19 -4.29
C ILE A 762 6.39 -27.30 -5.31
N THR A 763 6.06 -27.03 -6.57
CA THR A 763 6.48 -27.84 -7.72
C THR A 763 7.50 -27.07 -8.55
N GLN A 764 8.54 -27.77 -9.01
CA GLN A 764 9.56 -27.27 -9.91
C GLN A 764 9.53 -28.09 -11.21
N LEU A 765 9.69 -27.40 -12.33
CA LEU A 765 9.76 -27.90 -13.70
C LEU A 765 10.86 -27.18 -14.48
N ARG A 766 11.32 -27.77 -15.58
CA ARG A 766 12.15 -27.10 -16.59
C ARG A 766 11.65 -27.44 -17.99
N LEU A 767 11.52 -26.44 -18.84
CA LEU A 767 11.05 -26.57 -20.23
C LEU A 767 12.20 -26.89 -21.19
N SER A 768 11.85 -27.49 -22.33
CA SER A 768 12.78 -27.86 -23.40
C SER A 768 13.48 -26.68 -24.10
N ASN A 769 12.98 -25.46 -23.94
CA ASN A 769 13.64 -24.22 -24.39
C ASN A 769 14.59 -23.61 -23.33
N GLY A 770 14.79 -24.30 -22.21
CA GLY A 770 15.70 -23.93 -21.13
C GLY A 770 15.03 -23.30 -19.91
N ILE A 771 13.81 -22.76 -20.05
CA ILE A 771 13.13 -21.96 -19.02
C ILE A 771 12.78 -22.84 -17.79
N PRO A 772 13.32 -22.53 -16.60
CA PRO A 772 12.85 -23.10 -15.35
C PRO A 772 11.54 -22.44 -14.91
N VAL A 773 10.61 -23.26 -14.40
CA VAL A 773 9.31 -22.83 -13.90
C VAL A 773 9.12 -23.38 -12.48
N ASN A 774 8.81 -22.50 -11.53
CA ASN A 774 8.42 -22.84 -10.18
C ASN A 774 6.94 -22.48 -9.99
N TYR A 775 6.13 -23.35 -9.40
CA TYR A 775 4.76 -22.98 -9.03
C TYR A 775 4.32 -23.52 -7.68
N LYS A 776 3.36 -22.84 -7.08
CA LYS A 776 2.68 -23.28 -5.86
C LYS A 776 1.17 -23.08 -6.00
N ILE A 777 0.42 -24.17 -5.87
CA ILE A 777 -1.04 -24.08 -5.73
C ILE A 777 -1.33 -23.56 -4.32
N SER A 778 -2.11 -22.49 -4.22
CA SER A 778 -2.49 -21.82 -2.98
C SER A 778 -3.96 -21.44 -3.00
N LYS A 779 -4.68 -21.73 -1.92
CA LYS A 779 -6.12 -21.43 -1.80
C LYS A 779 -6.42 -20.23 -0.91
N THR A 780 -5.38 -19.48 -0.53
CA THR A 780 -5.49 -18.33 0.38
C THR A 780 -6.20 -17.15 -0.29
N GLU A 781 -5.83 -16.80 -1.52
CA GLU A 781 -6.54 -15.83 -2.35
C GLU A 781 -7.34 -16.61 -3.42
N SER A 782 -8.60 -16.93 -3.12
CA SER A 782 -9.42 -17.80 -3.97
C SER A 782 -9.71 -17.19 -5.35
N ARG A 783 -9.65 -18.01 -6.41
CA ARG A 783 -9.80 -17.59 -7.83
C ARG A 783 -8.83 -16.51 -8.33
N ALA A 784 -7.75 -16.23 -7.60
CA ALA A 784 -6.68 -15.33 -8.01
C ALA A 784 -5.40 -16.10 -8.42
N GLY A 785 -4.55 -15.44 -9.20
CA GLY A 785 -3.20 -15.88 -9.49
C GLY A 785 -2.23 -14.72 -9.68
N VAL A 786 -0.97 -14.95 -9.32
CA VAL A 786 0.15 -14.05 -9.56
C VAL A 786 1.29 -14.81 -10.24
N MET A 787 1.96 -14.16 -11.19
CA MET A 787 3.08 -14.71 -11.94
C MET A 787 4.19 -13.67 -12.04
N ARG A 788 5.44 -14.08 -11.87
CA ARG A 788 6.62 -13.22 -12.08
C ARG A 788 7.59 -13.93 -13.02
N LEU A 789 7.87 -13.31 -14.15
CA LEU A 789 9.10 -13.55 -14.90
C LEU A 789 10.22 -12.77 -14.20
N ILE A 790 11.29 -13.48 -13.84
CA ILE A 790 12.57 -12.87 -13.46
C ILE A 790 13.56 -13.16 -14.58
N VAL A 791 14.22 -12.13 -15.07
CA VAL A 791 15.35 -12.23 -16.00
C VAL A 791 16.60 -11.79 -15.25
N GLY A 792 17.64 -12.62 -15.29
CA GLY A 792 18.90 -12.36 -14.63
C GLY A 792 19.74 -11.29 -15.35
N GLY A 793 20.34 -10.37 -14.61
CA GLY A 793 20.95 -9.18 -15.18
C GLY A 793 20.02 -7.97 -15.04
N GLY A 794 20.63 -6.81 -15.00
CA GLY A 794 20.02 -5.55 -14.56
C GLY A 794 21.05 -4.44 -14.72
N ARG A 795 20.91 -3.35 -13.96
CA ARG A 795 21.85 -2.22 -14.09
C ARG A 795 23.31 -2.58 -13.84
N ALA A 796 23.60 -3.57 -12.99
CA ALA A 796 24.97 -4.04 -12.74
C ALA A 796 25.62 -4.72 -13.97
N ALA A 797 24.85 -5.16 -14.96
CA ALA A 797 25.35 -5.75 -16.21
C ALA A 797 25.67 -4.70 -17.30
N GLU A 798 25.33 -3.42 -17.07
CA GLU A 798 25.71 -2.31 -17.96
C GLU A 798 27.25 -2.16 -18.02
N THR A 799 27.78 -1.86 -19.20
CA THR A 799 29.19 -1.49 -19.45
C THR A 799 29.38 0.02 -19.38
N SER A 800 30.63 0.49 -19.38
CA SER A 800 31.01 1.91 -19.45
C SER A 800 30.20 2.74 -20.46
N ASP A 801 29.87 2.13 -21.60
CA ASP A 801 29.27 2.79 -22.76
C ASP A 801 27.75 2.60 -22.83
N SER A 802 27.18 1.73 -21.98
CA SER A 802 25.75 1.38 -21.91
C SER A 802 25.10 1.74 -20.57
N LYS A 803 25.70 2.63 -19.80
CA LYS A 803 25.16 3.15 -18.53
C LYS A 803 23.77 3.75 -18.70
N GLY A 804 22.81 3.25 -17.94
CA GLY A 804 21.39 3.58 -18.01
C GLY A 804 20.62 2.87 -19.14
N ALA A 805 21.27 2.07 -19.99
CA ALA A 805 20.59 1.42 -21.12
C ALA A 805 19.52 0.41 -20.68
N VAL A 806 19.73 -0.30 -19.57
CA VAL A 806 18.73 -1.24 -19.05
C VAL A 806 17.55 -0.48 -18.47
N VAL A 807 17.80 0.52 -17.61
CA VAL A 807 16.73 1.25 -16.93
C VAL A 807 15.87 2.09 -17.91
N VAL A 808 16.49 2.67 -18.95
CA VAL A 808 15.79 3.36 -20.04
C VAL A 808 15.11 2.36 -20.97
N GLY A 809 15.73 1.22 -21.30
CA GLY A 809 15.17 0.20 -22.18
C GLY A 809 13.94 -0.50 -21.61
N VAL A 810 13.98 -0.87 -20.33
CA VAL A 810 12.84 -1.50 -19.64
C VAL A 810 11.67 -0.50 -19.56
N ARG A 811 11.94 0.79 -19.28
CA ARG A 811 10.90 1.83 -19.37
C ARG A 811 10.41 2.07 -20.80
N THR A 812 11.29 1.96 -21.81
CA THR A 812 10.93 2.07 -23.24
C THR A 812 9.95 0.98 -23.65
N LEU A 813 10.17 -0.28 -23.23
CA LEU A 813 9.27 -1.39 -23.50
C LEU A 813 7.91 -1.20 -22.80
N SER A 814 7.93 -0.78 -21.52
CA SER A 814 6.71 -0.43 -20.76
C SER A 814 5.93 0.75 -21.38
N GLU A 815 6.63 1.76 -21.92
CA GLU A 815 6.02 2.90 -22.60
C GLU A 815 5.67 2.67 -24.07
N GLY A 816 6.19 1.59 -24.66
CA GLY A 816 5.80 1.08 -25.97
C GLY A 816 4.47 0.36 -25.89
N GLY A 817 4.35 -0.59 -24.94
CA GLY A 817 3.09 -1.31 -24.62
C GLY A 817 2.44 -2.08 -25.78
N ARG A 818 3.12 -2.17 -26.92
CA ARG A 818 2.64 -2.74 -28.18
C ARG A 818 3.27 -4.10 -28.40
N VAL A 819 2.47 -5.11 -28.72
CA VAL A 819 2.96 -6.47 -29.02
C VAL A 819 2.35 -7.00 -30.32
N GLY A 820 3.22 -7.47 -31.21
CA GLY A 820 2.85 -7.82 -32.59
C GLY A 820 2.06 -6.72 -33.30
N ASP A 821 0.99 -7.11 -33.97
CA ASP A 821 0.16 -6.19 -34.73
C ASP A 821 -0.76 -5.32 -33.86
N PHE A 822 -1.13 -5.78 -32.65
CA PHE A 822 -2.06 -5.08 -31.75
C PHE A 822 -1.50 -3.73 -31.25
N SER A 823 -2.35 -2.70 -31.18
CA SER A 823 -1.96 -1.39 -30.62
C SER A 823 -1.84 -1.42 -29.09
N ARG A 824 -1.15 -0.43 -28.50
CA ARG A 824 -1.02 -0.31 -27.03
C ARG A 824 -2.40 -0.19 -26.37
N GLU A 825 -3.33 0.53 -26.99
CA GLU A 825 -4.70 0.71 -26.52
C GLU A 825 -5.48 -0.60 -26.54
N GLN A 826 -5.30 -1.43 -27.57
CA GLN A 826 -5.91 -2.75 -27.65
C GLN A 826 -5.37 -3.71 -26.57
N VAL A 827 -4.06 -3.66 -26.29
CA VAL A 827 -3.43 -4.45 -25.23
C VAL A 827 -3.90 -3.98 -23.85
N GLU A 828 -3.97 -2.68 -23.60
CA GLU A 828 -4.46 -2.14 -22.32
C GLU A 828 -5.96 -2.46 -22.09
N LEU A 829 -6.80 -2.40 -23.13
CA LEU A 829 -8.21 -2.82 -23.03
C LEU A 829 -8.36 -4.35 -22.89
N PHE A 830 -7.49 -5.15 -23.52
CA PHE A 830 -7.42 -6.59 -23.30
C PHE A 830 -7.09 -6.93 -21.84
N CYS A 831 -6.13 -6.22 -21.23
CA CYS A 831 -5.81 -6.37 -19.81
C CYS A 831 -7.01 -6.03 -18.91
N VAL A 832 -7.70 -4.90 -19.18
CA VAL A 832 -8.89 -4.49 -18.41
C VAL A 832 -10.01 -5.54 -18.48
N ASN A 833 -10.31 -6.07 -19.67
CA ASN A 833 -11.39 -7.07 -19.85
C ASN A 833 -11.17 -8.39 -19.09
N HIS A 834 -9.89 -8.77 -18.89
CA HIS A 834 -9.47 -10.00 -18.21
C HIS A 834 -9.02 -9.78 -16.75
N LEU A 835 -9.12 -8.55 -16.24
CA LEU A 835 -8.59 -8.12 -14.93
C LEU A 835 -7.12 -8.49 -14.72
N ILE A 836 -6.28 -8.21 -15.73
CA ILE A 836 -4.83 -8.37 -15.67
C ILE A 836 -4.19 -7.03 -15.27
N ASN A 837 -3.46 -7.02 -14.16
CA ASN A 837 -2.49 -5.98 -13.86
C ASN A 837 -1.09 -6.50 -14.22
N CYS A 838 -0.33 -5.72 -15.01
CA CYS A 838 1.02 -6.07 -15.45
C CYS A 838 1.98 -4.93 -15.14
N SER A 839 3.08 -5.21 -14.44
CA SER A 839 4.17 -4.27 -14.18
C SER A 839 5.49 -4.83 -14.67
N LEU A 840 6.35 -3.96 -15.20
CA LEU A 840 7.66 -4.28 -15.75
C LEU A 840 8.69 -3.32 -15.16
N GLU A 841 9.66 -3.86 -14.42
CA GLU A 841 10.62 -3.09 -13.62
C GLU A 841 12.05 -3.63 -13.75
N SER A 842 13.04 -2.82 -13.40
CA SER A 842 14.47 -3.18 -13.44
C SER A 842 15.19 -2.72 -12.19
N ALA A 843 15.84 -3.66 -11.52
CA ALA A 843 16.72 -3.43 -10.38
C ALA A 843 18.20 -3.46 -10.80
N GLU A 844 19.10 -3.39 -9.81
CA GLU A 844 20.53 -3.58 -9.97
C GLU A 844 20.85 -4.96 -10.59
N GLU A 845 20.14 -5.99 -10.16
CA GLU A 845 20.48 -7.40 -10.42
C GLU A 845 19.59 -8.13 -11.44
N PHE A 846 18.36 -7.64 -11.62
CA PHE A 846 17.27 -8.34 -12.29
C PHE A 846 16.39 -7.38 -13.11
N ILE A 847 15.80 -7.90 -14.18
CA ILE A 847 14.61 -7.33 -14.83
C ILE A 847 13.43 -8.23 -14.42
N ALA A 848 12.34 -7.65 -13.95
CA ALA A 848 11.17 -8.38 -13.45
C ALA A 848 9.90 -7.94 -14.17
N MET A 849 9.06 -8.90 -14.57
CA MET A 849 7.72 -8.63 -15.08
C MET A 849 6.70 -9.41 -14.25
N GLU A 850 5.85 -8.69 -13.51
CA GLU A 850 4.78 -9.24 -12.68
C GLU A 850 3.43 -9.15 -13.38
N PHE A 851 2.64 -10.21 -13.22
CA PHE A 851 1.24 -10.29 -13.61
C PHE A 851 0.41 -10.65 -12.38
N ARG A 852 -0.72 -9.97 -12.22
CA ARG A 852 -1.79 -10.35 -11.28
C ARG A 852 -3.07 -10.50 -12.09
N PHE A 853 -3.72 -11.65 -11.98
CA PHE A 853 -4.83 -12.04 -12.86
C PHE A 853 -5.87 -12.85 -12.09
N THR A 854 -7.10 -12.88 -12.63
CA THR A 854 -8.15 -13.76 -12.11
C THR A 854 -8.16 -15.10 -12.87
N LEU A 855 -8.67 -16.14 -12.23
CA LEU A 855 -8.89 -17.47 -12.83
C LEU A 855 -10.27 -17.59 -13.50
N ARG A 856 -11.02 -16.48 -13.58
CA ARG A 856 -12.29 -16.37 -14.33
C ARG A 856 -11.99 -16.02 -15.78
N ASP A 857 -12.93 -16.33 -16.68
CA ASP A 857 -12.91 -15.91 -18.10
C ASP A 857 -11.54 -16.08 -18.80
N ASN A 858 -10.85 -17.18 -18.51
CA ASN A 858 -9.51 -17.48 -19.02
C ASN A 858 -8.42 -16.43 -18.70
N GLY A 859 -8.59 -15.59 -17.66
CA GLY A 859 -7.64 -14.53 -17.28
C GLY A 859 -6.20 -15.00 -17.06
N MET A 860 -6.00 -16.23 -16.57
CA MET A 860 -4.69 -16.88 -16.54
C MET A 860 -4.10 -17.10 -17.95
N GLN A 861 -4.86 -17.70 -18.86
CA GLN A 861 -4.43 -17.92 -20.24
C GLN A 861 -4.13 -16.58 -20.94
N ALA A 862 -4.94 -15.55 -20.69
CA ALA A 862 -4.73 -14.19 -21.20
C ALA A 862 -3.44 -13.55 -20.67
N ALA A 863 -3.08 -13.77 -19.40
CA ALA A 863 -1.79 -13.33 -18.84
C ALA A 863 -0.60 -14.10 -19.45
N PHE A 864 -0.74 -15.42 -19.67
CA PHE A 864 0.26 -16.23 -20.37
C PHE A 864 0.42 -15.83 -21.85
N GLN A 865 -0.67 -15.50 -22.54
CA GLN A 865 -0.64 -14.95 -23.91
C GLN A 865 0.12 -13.62 -23.95
N LEU A 866 -0.16 -12.69 -23.03
CA LEU A 866 0.55 -11.41 -22.97
C LEU A 866 2.05 -11.60 -22.69
N LEU A 867 2.41 -12.49 -21.76
CA LEU A 867 3.80 -12.86 -21.48
C LEU A 867 4.50 -13.44 -22.73
N HIS A 868 3.87 -14.40 -23.44
CA HIS A 868 4.41 -14.94 -24.70
C HIS A 868 4.58 -13.84 -25.77
N MET A 869 3.60 -12.95 -25.93
CA MET A 869 3.63 -11.87 -26.90
C MET A 869 4.71 -10.81 -26.60
N VAL A 870 5.01 -10.54 -25.33
CA VAL A 870 6.16 -9.70 -24.96
C VAL A 870 7.49 -10.41 -25.27
N LEU A 871 7.57 -11.74 -25.12
CA LEU A 871 8.79 -12.52 -25.36
C LEU A 871 9.12 -12.71 -26.85
N GLU A 872 8.18 -13.16 -27.68
CA GLU A 872 8.41 -13.38 -29.12
C GLU A 872 8.22 -12.10 -29.97
N HIS A 873 7.35 -11.17 -29.55
CA HIS A 873 6.75 -10.14 -30.41
C HIS A 873 6.69 -8.73 -29.79
N SER A 874 7.58 -8.38 -28.85
CA SER A 874 7.70 -7.01 -28.33
C SER A 874 8.03 -5.98 -29.42
N VAL A 875 7.26 -4.90 -29.51
CA VAL A 875 7.52 -3.80 -30.47
C VAL A 875 8.14 -2.61 -29.75
N TRP A 876 9.31 -2.20 -30.23
CA TRP A 876 10.09 -1.08 -29.69
C TRP A 876 9.80 0.19 -30.52
N LEU A 877 9.50 1.31 -29.84
CA LEU A 877 9.03 2.56 -30.47
C LEU A 877 9.92 3.74 -30.08
N GLU A 878 10.34 4.56 -31.05
CA GLU A 878 11.21 5.72 -30.81
C GLU A 878 10.55 6.76 -29.88
N ASP A 879 9.26 7.05 -30.07
CA ASP A 879 8.48 7.95 -29.19
C ASP A 879 8.49 7.49 -27.72
N ALA A 880 8.46 6.16 -27.49
CA ALA A 880 8.49 5.59 -26.15
C ALA A 880 9.89 5.68 -25.53
N PHE A 881 10.95 5.53 -26.35
CA PHE A 881 12.33 5.77 -25.94
C PHE A 881 12.57 7.24 -25.60
N ASP A 882 12.04 8.17 -26.38
CA ASP A 882 12.16 9.60 -26.11
C ASP A 882 11.45 10.01 -24.80
N ARG A 883 10.23 9.51 -24.57
CA ARG A 883 9.54 9.68 -23.26
C ARG A 883 10.34 9.08 -22.11
N ALA A 884 10.87 7.87 -22.25
CA ALA A 884 11.69 7.23 -21.22
C ALA A 884 12.97 8.02 -20.93
N ARG A 885 13.67 8.49 -21.97
CA ARG A 885 14.89 9.32 -21.87
C ARG A 885 14.61 10.68 -21.21
N GLN A 886 13.50 11.33 -21.57
CA GLN A 886 13.05 12.57 -20.92
C GLN A 886 12.69 12.35 -19.46
N LEU A 887 12.05 11.24 -19.09
CA LEU A 887 11.72 10.89 -17.71
C LEU A 887 12.98 10.78 -16.84
N TYR A 888 14.00 10.02 -17.27
CA TYR A 888 15.26 9.92 -16.50
C TYR A 888 16.08 11.22 -16.52
N LEU A 889 16.01 12.03 -17.58
CA LEU A 889 16.62 13.37 -17.58
C LEU A 889 15.91 14.33 -16.61
N SER A 890 14.59 14.26 -16.52
CA SER A 890 13.79 14.99 -15.52
C SER A 890 14.12 14.51 -14.12
N TYR A 891 14.23 13.19 -13.91
CA TYR A 891 14.73 12.63 -12.66
C TYR A 891 16.11 13.19 -12.33
N TYR A 892 17.12 13.14 -13.20
CA TYR A 892 18.45 13.72 -12.93
C TYR A 892 18.40 15.23 -12.61
N ARG A 893 17.53 16.00 -13.28
CA ARG A 893 17.32 17.44 -13.03
C ARG A 893 16.59 17.73 -11.70
N SER A 894 15.77 16.80 -11.22
CA SER A 894 14.91 17.00 -10.03
C SER A 894 15.67 17.14 -8.71
N ILE A 895 16.91 16.67 -8.71
CA ILE A 895 17.52 16.15 -7.50
C ILE A 895 18.37 17.15 -6.70
N PRO A 896 19.06 18.16 -7.29
CA PRO A 896 19.53 19.31 -6.52
C PRO A 896 18.41 20.11 -5.81
N LYS A 897 17.13 19.79 -6.05
CA LYS A 897 15.97 20.47 -5.44
C LYS A 897 15.30 19.71 -4.29
N SER A 898 15.78 18.53 -3.91
CA SER A 898 15.35 17.81 -2.71
C SER A 898 16.56 17.48 -1.84
N LEU A 899 16.49 17.78 -0.54
CA LEU A 899 17.58 17.45 0.40
C LEU A 899 17.70 15.92 0.53
N GLU A 900 16.54 15.30 0.66
CA GLU A 900 16.23 13.87 0.68
C GLU A 900 16.49 13.20 -0.67
N ARG A 901 16.89 13.93 -1.71
CA ARG A 901 17.55 13.37 -2.88
C ARG A 901 18.95 13.91 -3.21
N ALA A 902 19.46 14.98 -2.60
CA ALA A 902 20.84 15.44 -2.85
C ALA A 902 21.89 14.67 -2.02
N THR A 903 21.69 14.54 -0.71
CA THR A 903 22.68 14.03 0.27
C THR A 903 23.24 12.64 -0.06
N ALA A 904 22.40 11.60 -0.07
CA ALA A 904 22.87 10.22 -0.25
C ALA A 904 23.42 9.89 -1.65
N HIS A 905 23.46 10.83 -2.61
CA HIS A 905 24.29 10.63 -3.80
C HIS A 905 25.72 10.96 -3.49
N LYS A 906 25.95 12.10 -2.84
CA LYS A 906 27.30 12.53 -2.53
C LYS A 906 27.97 11.47 -1.63
N LEU A 907 27.17 10.79 -0.80
CA LEU A 907 27.48 9.48 -0.19
C LEU A 907 27.78 8.38 -1.22
N MET A 908 26.80 7.95 -2.03
CA MET A 908 26.90 6.74 -2.86
C MET A 908 27.91 6.85 -4.01
N THR A 909 28.08 8.03 -4.60
CA THR A 909 29.14 8.35 -5.56
C THR A 909 30.52 8.43 -4.91
N ALA A 910 30.63 8.82 -3.64
CA ALA A 910 31.89 8.69 -2.89
C ALA A 910 32.21 7.23 -2.55
N MET A 911 31.19 6.44 -2.19
CA MET A 911 31.30 5.02 -1.81
C MET A 911 31.58 4.10 -3.00
N LEU A 912 30.84 4.24 -4.10
CA LEU A 912 30.89 3.39 -5.30
C LEU A 912 31.68 4.06 -6.44
N ASN A 913 32.62 4.95 -6.12
CA ASN A 913 33.56 5.57 -7.06
C ASN A 913 32.92 6.27 -8.30
N GLY A 914 31.68 6.75 -8.18
CA GLY A 914 30.93 7.35 -9.29
C GLY A 914 30.36 6.36 -10.30
N ASP A 915 30.12 5.11 -9.89
CA ASP A 915 29.44 4.12 -10.71
C ASP A 915 27.95 4.48 -10.93
N GLU A 916 27.64 4.94 -12.13
CA GLU A 916 26.29 5.32 -12.55
C GLU A 916 25.28 4.16 -12.50
N ARG A 917 25.71 2.89 -12.42
CA ARG A 917 24.82 1.72 -12.32
C ARG A 917 23.96 1.74 -11.04
N PHE A 918 24.37 2.50 -10.03
CA PHE A 918 23.73 2.60 -8.71
C PHE A 918 23.21 4.01 -8.37
N VAL A 919 23.12 4.92 -9.35
CA VAL A 919 22.52 6.27 -9.23
C VAL A 919 21.74 6.60 -10.50
N GLU A 920 21.01 7.71 -10.57
CA GLU A 920 20.36 8.10 -11.82
C GLU A 920 21.39 8.32 -12.96
N PRO A 921 21.13 7.84 -14.20
CA PRO A 921 22.04 8.04 -15.32
C PRO A 921 22.31 9.51 -15.61
N THR A 922 23.57 9.88 -15.89
CA THR A 922 23.91 11.28 -16.18
C THR A 922 23.34 11.73 -17.55
N PRO A 923 23.13 13.04 -17.77
CA PRO A 923 22.68 13.56 -19.06
C PRO A 923 23.59 13.20 -20.23
N LYS A 924 24.90 13.00 -19.98
CA LYS A 924 25.86 12.52 -20.99
C LYS A 924 25.58 11.06 -21.37
N SER A 925 25.39 10.18 -20.38
CA SER A 925 25.04 8.77 -20.62
C SER A 925 23.71 8.67 -21.37
N LEU A 926 22.68 9.41 -20.95
CA LEU A 926 21.38 9.48 -21.63
C LEU A 926 21.45 10.01 -23.08
N GLN A 927 22.44 10.86 -23.41
CA GLN A 927 22.67 11.36 -24.78
C GLN A 927 23.37 10.34 -25.68
N ASN A 928 24.12 9.40 -25.12
CA ASN A 928 24.79 8.33 -25.90
C ASN A 928 23.81 7.21 -26.30
N LEU A 929 22.71 7.04 -25.57
CA LEU A 929 21.70 6.01 -25.82
C LEU A 929 20.89 6.28 -27.09
N ASN A 930 20.51 5.19 -27.75
CA ASN A 930 19.58 5.12 -28.89
C ASN A 930 18.70 3.86 -28.77
N LEU A 931 17.58 3.80 -29.51
CA LEU A 931 16.60 2.71 -29.40
C LEU A 931 17.21 1.31 -29.52
N GLU A 932 18.10 1.08 -30.48
CA GLU A 932 18.72 -0.25 -30.68
C GLU A 932 19.66 -0.61 -29.53
N SER A 933 20.44 0.34 -29.02
CA SER A 933 21.34 0.10 -27.87
C SER A 933 20.60 -0.27 -26.57
N VAL A 934 19.42 0.32 -26.32
CA VAL A 934 18.63 -0.02 -25.12
C VAL A 934 17.83 -1.30 -25.30
N LYS A 935 17.37 -1.58 -26.53
CA LYS A 935 16.77 -2.85 -26.92
C LYS A 935 17.76 -4.00 -26.78
N ASP A 936 18.99 -3.87 -27.28
CA ASP A 936 20.05 -4.88 -27.13
C ASP A 936 20.43 -5.11 -25.67
N ALA A 937 20.58 -4.03 -24.88
CA ALA A 937 20.89 -4.12 -23.46
C ALA A 937 19.82 -4.87 -22.65
N VAL A 938 18.54 -4.75 -23.03
CA VAL A 938 17.44 -5.49 -22.40
C VAL A 938 17.32 -6.90 -22.97
N MET A 939 17.09 -7.04 -24.27
CA MET A 939 16.72 -8.31 -24.91
C MET A 939 17.84 -9.34 -24.92
N SER A 940 19.12 -8.93 -24.84
CA SER A 940 20.24 -9.88 -24.71
C SER A 940 20.22 -10.67 -23.40
N HIS A 941 19.49 -10.22 -22.37
CA HIS A 941 19.27 -10.98 -21.14
C HIS A 941 18.13 -12.02 -21.24
N PHE A 942 17.22 -11.88 -22.21
CA PHE A 942 16.05 -12.76 -22.40
C PHE A 942 16.44 -14.07 -23.10
N VAL A 943 17.24 -14.87 -22.41
CA VAL A 943 17.72 -16.20 -22.81
C VAL A 943 17.14 -17.23 -21.85
N GLY A 944 16.64 -18.35 -22.37
CA GLY A 944 15.86 -19.33 -21.61
C GLY A 944 16.48 -19.79 -20.29
N GLU A 945 17.80 -20.00 -20.23
CA GLU A 945 18.51 -20.46 -19.03
C GLU A 945 18.91 -19.34 -18.04
N ASN A 946 18.65 -18.08 -18.40
CA ASN A 946 18.85 -16.88 -17.57
C ASN A 946 17.51 -16.23 -17.16
N MET A 947 16.39 -16.79 -17.63
CA MET A 947 15.04 -16.48 -17.15
C MET A 947 14.61 -17.50 -16.07
N GLU A 948 13.61 -17.14 -15.27
CA GLU A 948 12.84 -18.04 -14.41
C GLU A 948 11.41 -17.51 -14.29
N VAL A 949 10.40 -18.38 -14.35
CA VAL A 949 9.00 -17.99 -14.09
C VAL A 949 8.51 -18.64 -12.80
N SER A 950 8.03 -17.81 -11.87
CA SER A 950 7.36 -18.25 -10.64
C SER A 950 5.86 -17.94 -10.70
N ILE A 951 4.98 -18.88 -10.36
CA ILE A 951 3.50 -18.70 -10.34
C ILE A 951 2.87 -19.18 -9.02
N VAL A 952 1.90 -18.43 -8.47
CA VAL A 952 1.13 -18.82 -7.27
C VAL A 952 -0.35 -18.52 -7.48
N GLY A 953 -1.27 -19.43 -7.11
CA GLY A 953 -2.72 -19.21 -7.22
C GLY A 953 -3.59 -20.45 -7.00
N ASP A 954 -4.91 -20.27 -7.09
CA ASP A 954 -5.96 -21.29 -6.82
C ASP A 954 -6.36 -22.10 -8.07
N PHE A 955 -5.37 -22.45 -8.90
CA PHE A 955 -5.53 -23.25 -10.13
C PHE A 955 -5.29 -24.74 -9.90
N SER A 956 -5.76 -25.60 -10.82
CA SER A 956 -5.36 -27.01 -10.84
C SER A 956 -3.96 -27.20 -11.45
N GLU A 957 -3.37 -28.34 -11.13
CA GLU A 957 -2.07 -28.79 -11.68
C GLU A 957 -2.14 -29.00 -13.21
N GLU A 958 -3.30 -29.41 -13.73
CA GLU A 958 -3.53 -29.70 -15.15
C GLU A 958 -3.65 -28.41 -15.97
N GLU A 959 -4.38 -27.41 -15.47
CA GLU A 959 -4.54 -26.10 -16.13
C GLU A 959 -3.21 -25.33 -16.22
N ILE A 960 -2.40 -25.33 -15.15
CA ILE A 960 -1.14 -24.59 -15.13
C ILE A 960 -0.07 -25.27 -15.99
N GLU A 961 0.05 -26.60 -15.97
CA GLU A 961 1.04 -27.30 -16.80
C GLU A 961 0.70 -27.23 -18.30
N HIS A 962 -0.60 -27.19 -18.65
CA HIS A 962 -1.04 -26.90 -20.02
C HIS A 962 -0.67 -25.47 -20.44
N CYS A 963 -1.00 -24.43 -19.65
CA CYS A 963 -0.64 -23.04 -19.98
C CYS A 963 0.88 -22.84 -20.09
N VAL A 964 1.66 -23.52 -19.24
CA VAL A 964 3.13 -23.48 -19.26
C VAL A 964 3.70 -24.15 -20.52
N LEU A 965 3.18 -25.29 -20.97
CA LEU A 965 3.63 -25.93 -22.20
C LEU A 965 3.23 -25.13 -23.45
N ASP A 966 1.97 -24.72 -23.52
CA ASP A 966 1.39 -24.05 -24.68
C ASP A 966 1.97 -22.65 -24.90
N TYR A 967 2.14 -21.85 -23.84
CA TYR A 967 2.59 -20.46 -23.97
C TYR A 967 4.06 -20.23 -23.61
N LEU A 968 4.61 -20.86 -22.56
CA LEU A 968 6.05 -20.70 -22.24
C LEU A 968 6.95 -21.69 -22.99
N GLY A 969 6.48 -22.91 -23.22
CA GLY A 969 7.23 -23.94 -23.94
C GLY A 969 7.41 -23.65 -25.43
N THR A 970 6.52 -22.85 -26.03
CA THR A 970 6.58 -22.43 -27.44
C THR A 970 7.45 -21.21 -27.69
N VAL A 971 7.84 -20.45 -26.64
CA VAL A 971 8.82 -19.36 -26.74
C VAL A 971 10.13 -19.90 -27.32
N LYS A 972 10.72 -19.14 -28.24
CA LYS A 972 11.97 -19.48 -28.91
C LYS A 972 13.10 -19.60 -27.90
N ALA A 973 13.76 -20.76 -27.91
CA ALA A 973 15.08 -20.87 -27.34
C ALA A 973 16.02 -19.91 -28.08
N SER A 974 16.39 -18.80 -27.44
CA SER A 974 17.49 -17.91 -27.85
C SER A 974 18.81 -18.66 -27.72
N HIS A 975 19.06 -19.59 -28.66
CA HIS A 975 20.36 -20.20 -28.84
C HIS A 975 21.35 -19.15 -29.32
N ASP A 976 22.49 -19.09 -28.64
CA ASP A 976 23.63 -18.20 -28.86
C ASP A 976 23.41 -16.72 -28.47
N SER A 977 23.89 -16.39 -27.28
CA SER A 977 24.98 -15.40 -27.26
C SER A 977 26.15 -15.93 -26.41
N GLY A 978 27.21 -16.40 -27.06
CA GLY A 978 28.50 -16.76 -26.46
C GLY A 978 29.24 -15.57 -25.82
N LYS A 979 28.63 -14.38 -25.81
CA LYS A 979 29.02 -13.27 -24.95
C LYS A 979 28.59 -13.58 -23.51
N VAL A 980 29.52 -14.14 -22.73
CA VAL A 980 29.56 -13.79 -21.30
C VAL A 980 29.74 -12.28 -21.25
N LEU A 981 28.69 -11.54 -20.92
CA LEU A 981 28.77 -10.10 -20.71
C LEU A 981 29.76 -9.86 -19.57
N GLY A 982 30.91 -9.27 -19.91
CA GLY A 982 31.97 -8.96 -18.97
C GLY A 982 31.54 -7.82 -18.06
N ALA A 983 30.74 -8.12 -17.05
CA ALA A 983 30.30 -7.16 -16.05
C ALA A 983 31.52 -6.54 -15.36
N GLU A 984 31.68 -5.22 -15.49
CA GLU A 984 32.76 -4.50 -14.83
C GLU A 984 32.64 -4.66 -13.31
N PRO A 985 33.69 -5.10 -12.60
CA PRO A 985 33.61 -5.37 -11.17
C PRO A 985 33.21 -4.10 -10.42
N ILE A 986 32.26 -4.24 -9.50
CA ILE A 986 31.74 -3.12 -8.72
C ILE A 986 32.76 -2.82 -7.62
N VAL A 987 33.46 -1.70 -7.75
CA VAL A 987 34.54 -1.32 -6.84
C VAL A 987 34.03 -0.32 -5.81
N PHE A 988 33.93 -0.75 -4.55
CA PHE A 988 33.90 0.19 -3.44
C PHE A 988 35.23 0.95 -3.42
N ARG A 989 35.13 2.27 -3.30
CA ARG A 989 36.30 3.11 -3.10
C ARG A 989 36.86 2.86 -1.69
N GLN A 990 38.17 3.00 -1.52
CA GLN A 990 38.70 3.09 -0.14
C GLN A 990 38.40 4.47 0.42
N PRO A 991 37.91 4.60 1.67
CA PRO A 991 37.50 5.89 2.19
C PRO A 991 38.73 6.69 2.64
N THR A 992 39.08 7.74 1.89
CA THR A 992 40.06 8.72 2.35
C THR A 992 39.35 9.81 3.16
N ALA A 993 40.09 10.56 3.98
CA ALA A 993 39.52 11.57 4.88
C ALA A 993 38.58 12.60 4.19
N GLY A 994 38.89 12.97 2.94
CA GLY A 994 38.05 13.86 2.12
C GLY A 994 36.83 13.21 1.44
N LEU A 995 36.58 11.93 1.69
CA LEU A 995 35.48 11.12 1.12
C LEU A 995 34.61 10.45 2.19
N GLN A 996 35.19 10.08 3.34
CA GLN A 996 34.48 9.57 4.53
C GLN A 996 33.38 10.53 5.02
N PHE A 997 33.62 11.83 4.93
CA PHE A 997 32.63 12.88 5.21
C PHE A 997 32.33 13.68 3.95
N GLN A 998 31.04 13.86 3.66
CA GLN A 998 30.54 14.69 2.56
C GLN A 998 29.47 15.65 3.07
N GLN A 999 29.48 16.90 2.61
CA GLN A 999 28.41 17.86 2.93
C GLN A 999 27.67 18.34 1.68
N VAL A 1000 26.36 18.47 1.80
CA VAL A 1000 25.46 19.06 0.81
C VAL A 1000 24.75 20.25 1.47
N PHE A 1001 24.62 21.34 0.72
CA PHE A 1001 23.76 22.45 1.08
C PHE A 1001 22.63 22.59 0.07
N LEU A 1002 21.41 22.82 0.56
CA LEU A 1002 20.23 23.17 -0.22
C LEU A 1002 19.77 24.56 0.20
N LYS A 1003 19.57 25.47 -0.77
CA LYS A 1003 18.90 26.73 -0.50
C LYS A 1003 17.40 26.47 -0.33
N ASP A 1004 16.87 26.79 0.84
CA ASP A 1004 15.44 26.66 1.20
C ASP A 1004 15.06 27.83 2.13
N THR A 1005 13.76 28.10 2.32
CA THR A 1005 13.31 29.10 3.31
C THR A 1005 13.51 28.63 4.75
N ASP A 1006 13.43 27.32 4.97
CA ASP A 1006 13.33 26.70 6.29
C ASP A 1006 14.56 25.85 6.62
N GLU A 1007 14.98 25.88 7.88
CA GLU A 1007 16.10 25.08 8.37
C GLU A 1007 15.71 23.61 8.57
N ARG A 1008 16.30 22.73 7.76
CA ARG A 1008 16.12 21.27 7.88
C ARG A 1008 17.47 20.56 7.69
N ALA A 1009 17.64 19.39 8.26
CA ALA A 1009 18.82 18.57 8.00
C ALA A 1009 18.47 17.07 7.87
N CYS A 1010 19.24 16.38 7.03
CA CYS A 1010 19.23 14.93 6.96
C CYS A 1010 20.67 14.42 6.89
N ALA A 1011 20.93 13.24 7.40
CA ALA A 1011 22.20 12.58 7.20
C ALA A 1011 22.02 11.10 6.85
N TYR A 1012 23.01 10.60 6.13
CA TYR A 1012 23.10 9.20 5.74
C TYR A 1012 24.49 8.69 6.09
N ILE A 1013 24.56 7.51 6.69
CA ILE A 1013 25.82 6.81 7.01
C ILE A 1013 25.75 5.47 6.29
N ALA A 1014 26.77 5.10 5.53
CA ALA A 1014 26.80 3.85 4.79
C ALA A 1014 28.15 3.15 4.93
N GLY A 1015 28.11 1.83 4.72
CA GLY A 1015 29.29 0.98 4.71
C GLY A 1015 29.04 -0.32 3.96
N PRO A 1016 30.10 -1.08 3.66
CA PRO A 1016 29.99 -2.36 2.98
C PRO A 1016 29.32 -3.42 3.87
N ALA A 1017 28.66 -4.39 3.25
CA ALA A 1017 28.09 -5.56 3.89
C ALA A 1017 28.39 -6.81 3.04
N PRO A 1018 28.28 -8.03 3.59
CA PRO A 1018 28.17 -9.23 2.77
C PRO A 1018 26.83 -9.25 2.01
N ASN A 1019 26.79 -9.98 0.89
CA ASN A 1019 25.53 -10.30 0.21
C ASN A 1019 24.66 -11.28 1.03
N ARG A 1020 23.46 -11.66 0.54
CA ARG A 1020 22.55 -12.59 1.25
C ARG A 1020 23.22 -13.91 1.66
N TRP A 1021 24.22 -14.33 0.89
CA TRP A 1021 24.89 -15.63 0.95
C TRP A 1021 26.26 -15.63 1.62
N GLY A 1022 26.71 -14.50 2.15
CA GLY A 1022 28.01 -14.38 2.84
C GLY A 1022 29.22 -14.06 1.96
N LEU A 1023 29.04 -13.60 0.72
CA LEU A 1023 30.15 -13.09 -0.10
C LEU A 1023 30.46 -11.63 0.24
N THR A 1024 31.74 -11.29 0.46
CA THR A 1024 32.20 -9.93 0.79
C THR A 1024 32.62 -9.13 -0.43
N VAL A 1025 32.66 -7.80 -0.28
CA VAL A 1025 33.22 -6.83 -1.23
C VAL A 1025 34.64 -7.19 -1.70
N ASP A 1026 35.45 -7.82 -0.84
CA ASP A 1026 36.83 -8.20 -1.14
C ASP A 1026 36.91 -9.54 -1.92
N GLY A 1027 35.78 -10.21 -2.11
CA GLY A 1027 35.65 -11.51 -2.76
C GLY A 1027 35.71 -12.72 -1.82
N ASP A 1028 35.76 -12.53 -0.51
CA ASP A 1028 35.79 -13.63 0.46
C ASP A 1028 34.44 -14.34 0.53
N ASP A 1029 34.48 -15.68 0.57
CA ASP A 1029 33.31 -16.50 0.88
C ASP A 1029 33.29 -16.89 2.36
N LEU A 1030 32.51 -16.15 3.14
CA LEU A 1030 32.42 -16.36 4.59
C LEU A 1030 31.62 -17.62 4.95
N PHE A 1031 30.78 -18.15 4.04
CA PHE A 1031 29.99 -19.34 4.33
C PHE A 1031 30.88 -20.57 4.57
N GLU A 1032 31.96 -20.69 3.78
CA GLU A 1032 32.99 -21.71 3.97
C GLU A 1032 33.83 -21.52 5.25
N SER A 1033 33.89 -20.33 5.85
CA SER A 1033 34.60 -20.13 7.12
C SER A 1033 33.69 -20.34 8.33
N VAL A 1034 32.45 -19.85 8.29
CA VAL A 1034 31.47 -19.97 9.37
C VAL A 1034 31.04 -21.41 9.61
N SER A 1035 30.84 -22.20 8.55
CA SER A 1035 30.54 -23.64 8.66
C SER A 1035 31.66 -24.46 9.33
N LYS A 1036 32.86 -23.89 9.46
CA LYS A 1036 34.03 -24.49 10.15
C LYS A 1036 34.27 -23.91 11.55
N LEU A 1037 33.49 -22.92 12.01
CA LEU A 1037 33.62 -22.35 13.36
C LEU A 1037 33.05 -23.30 14.43
N PRO A 1038 33.78 -23.53 15.55
CA PRO A 1038 33.27 -24.34 16.65
C PRO A 1038 32.03 -23.69 17.31
N VAL A 1039 31.09 -24.53 17.74
CA VAL A 1039 29.94 -24.12 18.56
C VAL A 1039 30.44 -23.86 19.98
N ALA A 1040 30.10 -22.69 20.53
CA ALA A 1040 30.78 -22.14 21.70
C ALA A 1040 30.29 -22.73 23.03
N HIS A 1041 30.69 -23.96 23.38
CA HIS A 1041 30.87 -24.44 24.76
C HIS A 1041 31.52 -25.85 24.80
N ASP A 1042 32.71 -25.98 24.20
CA ASP A 1042 33.48 -27.25 24.17
C ASP A 1042 34.60 -27.30 25.24
N GLY A 1043 34.59 -26.35 26.19
CA GLY A 1043 35.56 -26.26 27.28
C GLY A 1043 34.93 -25.82 28.60
N LEU A 1044 35.22 -26.59 29.65
CA LEU A 1044 35.04 -26.27 31.08
C LEU A 1044 33.64 -25.78 31.53
N LEU A 1045 32.73 -26.73 31.78
CA LEU A 1045 32.08 -26.94 33.08
C LEU A 1045 31.34 -28.29 33.10
N LYS A 1046 31.30 -28.98 34.25
CA LYS A 1046 30.58 -30.25 34.44
C LYS A 1046 29.50 -30.10 35.51
N SER A 1047 28.24 -30.07 35.09
CA SER A 1047 27.04 -30.12 35.93
C SER A 1047 25.87 -30.74 35.13
N GLU A 1048 24.81 -31.17 35.81
CA GLU A 1048 24.02 -32.34 35.39
C GLU A 1048 22.86 -32.07 34.39
N ASP A 1049 22.70 -30.85 33.87
CA ASP A 1049 21.57 -30.44 33.00
C ASP A 1049 21.63 -30.95 31.52
N GLN A 1050 22.53 -31.89 31.20
CA GLN A 1050 22.98 -32.17 29.82
C GLN A 1050 21.96 -32.84 28.86
N LEU A 1051 20.70 -33.05 29.26
CA LEU A 1051 19.68 -33.71 28.42
C LEU A 1051 18.89 -32.75 27.51
N LEU A 1052 18.97 -31.43 27.72
CA LEU A 1052 18.32 -30.42 26.86
C LEU A 1052 19.30 -29.78 25.87
N ASP A 1053 20.51 -29.45 26.35
CA ASP A 1053 21.59 -28.76 25.64
C ASP A 1053 22.00 -29.40 24.29
N GLY A 1054 21.95 -30.73 24.20
CA GLY A 1054 22.38 -31.45 22.99
C GLY A 1054 21.59 -31.14 21.72
N ARG A 1055 20.30 -30.77 21.84
CA ARG A 1055 19.43 -30.48 20.68
C ARG A 1055 19.72 -29.10 20.09
N ASP A 1056 19.92 -28.11 20.94
CA ASP A 1056 20.13 -26.72 20.51
C ASP A 1056 21.52 -26.56 19.87
N ARG A 1057 22.53 -27.27 20.37
CA ARG A 1057 23.85 -27.38 19.72
C ARG A 1057 23.79 -28.03 18.33
N GLU A 1058 22.86 -28.96 18.09
CA GLU A 1058 22.65 -29.54 16.76
C GLU A 1058 21.96 -28.55 15.82
N LEU A 1059 20.96 -27.80 16.30
CA LEU A 1059 20.26 -26.77 15.56
C LEU A 1059 21.19 -25.60 15.17
N GLN A 1060 22.02 -25.11 16.10
CA GLN A 1060 23.03 -24.08 15.82
C GLN A 1060 24.06 -24.54 14.78
N ARG A 1061 24.49 -25.82 14.84
CA ARG A 1061 25.39 -26.39 13.82
C ARG A 1061 24.72 -26.43 12.44
N LYS A 1062 23.44 -26.84 12.36
CA LYS A 1062 22.65 -26.83 11.11
C LYS A 1062 22.56 -25.42 10.54
N LEU A 1063 22.17 -24.44 11.35
CA LEU A 1063 22.09 -23.02 10.98
C LEU A 1063 23.42 -22.50 10.39
N ARG A 1064 24.57 -22.75 11.05
CA ARG A 1064 25.89 -22.34 10.53
C ARG A 1064 26.31 -23.06 9.24
N SER A 1065 25.72 -24.21 8.95
CA SER A 1065 25.91 -24.95 7.70
C SER A 1065 24.82 -24.71 6.64
N HIS A 1066 23.82 -23.87 6.91
CA HIS A 1066 22.73 -23.58 5.99
C HIS A 1066 23.04 -22.31 5.16
N PRO A 1067 22.90 -22.32 3.82
CA PRO A 1067 23.21 -21.16 2.97
C PRO A 1067 22.56 -19.82 3.35
N LEU A 1068 21.42 -19.82 4.06
CA LEU A 1068 20.75 -18.61 4.54
C LEU A 1068 21.36 -17.98 5.79
N PHE A 1069 22.41 -18.57 6.40
CA PHE A 1069 23.00 -18.10 7.66
C PHE A 1069 23.15 -16.57 7.73
N PHE A 1070 23.76 -15.97 6.70
CA PHE A 1070 23.97 -14.52 6.66
C PHE A 1070 22.66 -13.74 6.50
N GLY A 1071 21.75 -14.15 5.62
CA GLY A 1071 20.41 -13.55 5.52
C GLY A 1071 19.64 -13.52 6.85
N ILE A 1072 19.70 -14.62 7.63
CA ILE A 1072 19.04 -14.73 8.94
C ILE A 1072 19.73 -13.84 9.98
N ALA A 1073 21.04 -13.98 10.15
CA ALA A 1073 21.81 -13.25 11.15
C ALA A 1073 21.82 -11.73 10.89
N MET A 1074 21.93 -11.31 9.63
CA MET A 1074 21.86 -9.91 9.21
C MET A 1074 20.45 -9.32 9.38
N GLY A 1075 19.39 -10.09 9.09
CA GLY A 1075 18.00 -9.67 9.34
C GLY A 1075 17.71 -9.43 10.83
N LEU A 1076 18.16 -10.35 11.70
CA LEU A 1076 18.06 -10.19 13.16
C LEU A 1076 18.90 -9.00 13.66
N LEU A 1077 20.11 -8.82 13.12
CA LEU A 1077 20.98 -7.68 13.43
C LEU A 1077 20.34 -6.34 13.08
N ALA A 1078 19.68 -6.25 11.91
CA ALA A 1078 19.00 -5.02 11.47
C ALA A 1078 17.86 -4.62 12.42
N GLU A 1079 17.03 -5.57 12.87
CA GLU A 1079 15.97 -5.31 13.87
C GLU A 1079 16.55 -4.82 15.21
N ILE A 1080 17.67 -5.40 15.66
CA ILE A 1080 18.35 -5.00 16.90
C ILE A 1080 18.96 -3.60 16.76
N ILE A 1081 19.64 -3.30 15.65
CA ILE A 1081 20.21 -1.96 15.37
C ILE A 1081 19.09 -0.92 15.30
N ASN A 1082 18.00 -1.17 14.57
CA ASN A 1082 16.85 -0.27 14.49
C ASN A 1082 16.26 0.03 15.89
N SER A 1083 16.04 -1.01 16.71
CA SER A 1083 15.57 -0.85 18.10
C SER A 1083 16.53 -0.01 18.96
N ARG A 1084 17.85 -0.16 18.78
CA ARG A 1084 18.88 0.60 19.51
C ARG A 1084 19.02 2.05 19.03
N LEU A 1085 18.96 2.30 17.72
CA LEU A 1085 18.96 3.65 17.14
C LEU A 1085 17.75 4.44 17.61
N PHE A 1086 16.55 3.85 17.52
CA PHE A 1086 15.32 4.48 17.96
C PHE A 1086 15.36 4.83 19.46
N THR A 1087 15.73 3.87 20.32
CA THR A 1087 15.78 4.10 21.78
C THR A 1087 16.85 5.10 22.21
N THR A 1088 17.95 5.22 21.46
CA THR A 1088 19.07 6.10 21.82
C THR A 1088 18.92 7.48 21.20
N VAL A 1089 18.85 7.58 19.87
CA VAL A 1089 18.97 8.84 19.12
C VAL A 1089 17.67 9.65 19.17
N ARG A 1090 16.50 8.99 19.03
CA ARG A 1090 15.18 9.62 19.19
C ARG A 1090 14.80 9.70 20.66
N ASP A 1091 14.64 8.56 21.33
CA ASP A 1091 13.91 8.50 22.61
C ASP A 1091 14.66 9.05 23.83
N SER A 1092 15.99 8.88 23.85
CA SER A 1092 16.87 9.28 24.96
C SER A 1092 17.52 10.65 24.71
N LEU A 1093 18.11 10.84 23.53
CA LEU A 1093 18.88 12.05 23.19
C LEU A 1093 18.04 13.17 22.56
N GLY A 1094 16.88 12.87 21.93
CA GLY A 1094 16.04 13.89 21.28
C GLY A 1094 16.70 14.60 20.11
N LEU A 1095 17.58 13.89 19.40
CA LEU A 1095 18.37 14.40 18.27
C LEU A 1095 17.66 14.27 16.92
N THR A 1096 16.67 13.38 16.84
CA THR A 1096 15.91 13.05 15.63
C THR A 1096 14.45 12.74 15.96
N TYR A 1097 13.57 12.87 14.96
CA TYR A 1097 12.25 12.27 14.99
C TYR A 1097 12.26 10.86 14.36
N ASP A 1098 12.96 10.64 13.24
CA ASP A 1098 13.02 9.32 12.59
C ASP A 1098 14.44 8.89 12.19
N VAL A 1099 14.71 7.62 12.41
CA VAL A 1099 16.01 6.98 12.17
C VAL A 1099 15.80 5.51 11.78
N SER A 1100 16.38 5.12 10.65
CA SER A 1100 16.34 3.75 10.13
C SER A 1100 17.74 3.21 9.87
N PHE A 1101 17.91 1.89 9.97
CA PHE A 1101 19.04 1.11 9.46
C PHE A 1101 18.50 0.09 8.46
N GLU A 1102 19.06 0.09 7.27
CA GLU A 1102 18.58 -0.67 6.11
C GLU A 1102 19.72 -1.49 5.51
N LEU A 1103 19.42 -2.69 5.01
CA LEU A 1103 20.37 -3.61 4.40
C LEU A 1103 19.97 -3.91 2.96
N ASN A 1104 20.92 -3.74 2.03
CA ASN A 1104 20.80 -4.21 0.66
C ASN A 1104 21.61 -5.51 0.53
N LEU A 1105 20.94 -6.63 0.81
CA LEU A 1105 21.48 -7.99 0.71
C LEU A 1105 21.13 -8.56 -0.66
N PHE A 1106 22.01 -8.34 -1.63
CA PHE A 1106 21.88 -8.80 -3.00
C PHE A 1106 21.94 -10.35 -3.12
N ASP A 1107 21.34 -10.88 -4.18
CA ASP A 1107 21.19 -12.32 -4.44
C ASP A 1107 22.16 -12.88 -5.49
N ARG A 1108 22.55 -12.08 -6.50
CA ARG A 1108 23.56 -12.41 -7.54
C ARG A 1108 24.89 -11.69 -7.34
N LEU A 1109 24.88 -10.45 -6.84
CA LEU A 1109 26.09 -9.65 -6.67
C LEU A 1109 26.90 -10.16 -5.48
N ASN A 1110 28.23 -10.18 -5.62
CA ASN A 1110 29.16 -10.68 -4.60
C ASN A 1110 29.43 -9.64 -3.48
N LEU A 1111 28.45 -8.80 -3.16
CA LEU A 1111 28.56 -7.70 -2.20
C LEU A 1111 27.19 -7.33 -1.62
N GLY A 1112 27.20 -6.52 -0.57
CA GLY A 1112 26.06 -5.75 -0.10
C GLY A 1112 26.49 -4.40 0.45
N TRP A 1113 25.54 -3.59 0.89
CA TRP A 1113 25.82 -2.43 1.73
C TRP A 1113 24.66 -2.16 2.69
N TYR A 1114 24.93 -1.35 3.71
CA TYR A 1114 23.92 -0.82 4.62
C TYR A 1114 23.84 0.69 4.55
N VAL A 1115 22.69 1.23 4.93
CA VAL A 1115 22.49 2.67 5.09
C VAL A 1115 21.74 2.93 6.41
N ILE A 1116 22.29 3.81 7.24
CA ILE A 1116 21.52 4.50 8.29
C ILE A 1116 21.00 5.79 7.67
N SER A 1117 19.70 6.05 7.79
CA SER A 1117 19.11 7.37 7.52
C SER A 1117 18.72 8.04 8.83
N VAL A 1118 18.91 9.36 8.95
CA VAL A 1118 18.48 10.15 10.11
C VAL A 1118 18.09 11.57 9.71
N THR A 1119 16.93 12.04 10.19
CA THR A 1119 16.47 13.43 10.02
C THR A 1119 16.75 14.26 11.27
N SER A 1120 17.06 15.54 11.14
CA SER A 1120 17.44 16.38 12.29
C SER A 1120 17.35 17.88 11.96
N THR A 1121 17.80 18.72 12.89
CA THR A 1121 17.99 20.17 12.67
C THR A 1121 19.48 20.45 12.40
N PRO A 1122 19.84 21.54 11.69
CA PRO A 1122 21.24 21.83 11.36
C PRO A 1122 22.17 21.87 12.60
N GLY A 1123 21.74 22.48 13.70
CA GLY A 1123 22.49 22.52 14.98
C GLY A 1123 22.54 21.19 15.76
N LYS A 1124 21.89 20.12 15.29
CA LYS A 1124 21.87 18.78 15.92
C LYS A 1124 22.41 17.66 15.03
N VAL A 1125 22.36 17.80 13.71
CA VAL A 1125 22.58 16.68 12.77
C VAL A 1125 23.95 16.00 12.92
N TYR A 1126 25.01 16.76 13.20
CA TYR A 1126 26.34 16.22 13.49
C TYR A 1126 26.30 15.28 14.71
N LYS A 1127 25.73 15.74 15.84
CA LYS A 1127 25.53 14.93 17.05
C LYS A 1127 24.62 13.73 16.81
N ALA A 1128 23.66 13.82 15.88
CA ALA A 1128 22.82 12.70 15.48
C ALA A 1128 23.64 11.64 14.71
N VAL A 1129 24.50 12.06 13.78
CA VAL A 1129 25.45 11.17 13.08
C VAL A 1129 26.41 10.49 14.05
N ASP A 1130 26.99 11.25 15.00
CA ASP A 1130 27.89 10.71 16.02
C ASP A 1130 27.17 9.71 16.93
N ALA A 1131 25.92 10.00 17.31
CA ALA A 1131 25.09 9.07 18.08
C ALA A 1131 24.77 7.79 17.28
N CYS A 1132 24.48 7.89 15.98
CA CYS A 1132 24.28 6.73 15.11
C CYS A 1132 25.55 5.88 14.96
N LYS A 1133 26.71 6.51 14.70
CA LYS A 1133 28.03 5.83 14.71
C LYS A 1133 28.32 5.15 16.05
N SER A 1134 28.01 5.84 17.16
CA SER A 1134 28.21 5.35 18.52
C SER A 1134 27.31 4.15 18.86
N VAL A 1135 26.04 4.16 18.44
CA VAL A 1135 25.12 3.01 18.57
C VAL A 1135 25.61 1.82 17.76
N LEU A 1136 26.03 2.05 16.50
CA LEU A 1136 26.50 0.99 15.60
C LEU A 1136 27.74 0.29 16.17
N ARG A 1137 28.78 1.06 16.55
CA ARG A 1137 30.02 0.52 17.18
C ARG A 1137 29.79 -0.01 18.59
N GLY A 1138 28.83 0.57 19.31
CA GLY A 1138 28.48 0.25 20.69
C GLY A 1138 27.97 -1.16 20.90
N LEU A 1139 27.65 -1.91 19.83
CA LEU A 1139 27.39 -3.35 19.88
C LEU A 1139 28.61 -4.16 20.40
N HIS A 1140 29.84 -3.66 20.25
CA HIS A 1140 31.02 -4.28 20.84
C HIS A 1140 31.12 -4.07 22.37
N SER A 1141 30.85 -2.86 22.84
CA SER A 1141 31.09 -2.45 24.25
C SER A 1141 29.87 -2.66 25.15
N ASN A 1142 28.67 -2.57 24.59
CA ASN A 1142 27.40 -2.86 25.25
C ASN A 1142 26.73 -4.03 24.52
N GLN A 1143 26.99 -5.25 25.01
CA GLN A 1143 26.62 -6.48 24.30
C GLN A 1143 25.11 -6.61 24.03
N ILE A 1144 24.75 -7.38 23.02
CA ILE A 1144 23.34 -7.73 22.72
C ILE A 1144 22.77 -8.53 23.90
N ALA A 1145 21.67 -8.06 24.48
CA ALA A 1145 20.98 -8.81 25.53
C ALA A 1145 20.03 -9.87 24.92
N PRO A 1146 19.85 -11.06 25.53
CA PRO A 1146 18.97 -12.11 25.01
C PRO A 1146 17.55 -11.62 24.65
N ARG A 1147 16.97 -10.78 25.49
CA ARG A 1147 15.66 -10.13 25.26
C ARG A 1147 15.56 -9.28 23.98
N GLU A 1148 16.67 -8.77 23.46
CA GLU A 1148 16.69 -8.00 22.21
C GLU A 1148 16.63 -8.96 21.01
N LEU A 1149 17.35 -10.08 21.09
CA LEU A 1149 17.28 -11.17 20.14
C LEU A 1149 15.90 -11.85 20.14
N ASP A 1150 15.36 -12.19 21.31
CA ASP A 1150 14.01 -12.77 21.44
C ASP A 1150 12.94 -11.86 20.83
N ARG A 1151 13.09 -10.54 20.99
CA ARG A 1151 12.22 -9.55 20.34
C ARG A 1151 12.38 -9.57 18.82
N ALA A 1152 13.61 -9.56 18.31
CA ALA A 1152 13.88 -9.59 16.87
C ALA A 1152 13.30 -10.86 16.22
N LYS A 1153 13.55 -12.04 16.81
CA LYS A 1153 12.95 -13.32 16.40
C LYS A 1153 11.44 -13.23 16.36
N ARG A 1154 10.79 -12.80 17.44
CA ARG A 1154 9.32 -12.66 17.51
C ARG A 1154 8.77 -11.71 16.45
N THR A 1155 9.44 -10.58 16.19
CA THR A 1155 9.03 -9.61 15.14
C THR A 1155 9.06 -10.24 13.76
N LEU A 1156 10.18 -10.88 13.38
CA LEU A 1156 10.34 -11.48 12.05
C LEU A 1156 9.48 -12.74 11.85
N LEU A 1157 9.33 -13.57 12.88
CA LEU A 1157 8.46 -14.75 12.84
C LEU A 1157 6.97 -14.37 12.74
N MET A 1158 6.48 -13.40 13.52
CA MET A 1158 5.11 -12.91 13.38
C MET A 1158 4.85 -12.23 12.03
N ARG A 1159 5.88 -11.61 11.44
CA ARG A 1159 5.81 -11.05 10.08
C ARG A 1159 5.66 -12.18 9.05
N HIS A 1160 6.53 -13.18 9.09
CA HIS A 1160 6.47 -14.36 8.22
C HIS A 1160 5.12 -15.08 8.34
N GLU A 1161 4.65 -15.36 9.55
CA GLU A 1161 3.35 -16.01 9.84
C GLU A 1161 2.15 -15.25 9.23
N ALA A 1162 2.20 -13.91 9.21
CA ALA A 1162 1.17 -13.10 8.58
C ALA A 1162 1.30 -13.05 7.04
N GLU A 1163 2.51 -12.84 6.53
CA GLU A 1163 2.78 -12.68 5.09
C GLU A 1163 2.59 -14.00 4.30
N LEU A 1164 2.75 -15.18 4.94
CA LEU A 1164 2.48 -16.51 4.37
C LEU A 1164 1.08 -16.71 3.77
N LYS A 1165 0.13 -15.80 4.04
CA LYS A 1165 -1.21 -15.81 3.43
C LYS A 1165 -1.24 -15.22 2.02
N SER A 1166 -0.33 -14.32 1.66
CA SER A 1166 -0.37 -13.69 0.33
C SER A 1166 0.39 -14.49 -0.72
N ASN A 1167 -0.22 -14.62 -1.90
CA ASN A 1167 0.43 -15.21 -3.06
C ASN A 1167 1.66 -14.40 -3.51
N ALA A 1168 1.65 -13.08 -3.33
CA ALA A 1168 2.79 -12.22 -3.65
C ALA A 1168 3.99 -12.46 -2.71
N TYR A 1169 3.75 -12.86 -1.46
CA TYR A 1169 4.83 -13.28 -0.55
C TYR A 1169 5.46 -14.61 -0.99
N TRP A 1170 4.63 -15.59 -1.37
CA TRP A 1170 5.11 -16.85 -1.95
C TRP A 1170 5.89 -16.63 -3.25
N LEU A 1171 5.49 -15.64 -4.07
CA LEU A 1171 6.21 -15.25 -5.28
C LEU A 1171 7.64 -14.75 -4.99
N ASN A 1172 7.85 -14.04 -3.88
CA ASN A 1172 9.18 -13.65 -3.39
C ASN A 1172 9.98 -14.84 -2.85
N LEU A 1173 9.33 -15.80 -2.17
CA LEU A 1173 10.00 -17.00 -1.70
C LEU A 1173 10.46 -17.90 -2.87
N LEU A 1174 9.63 -18.08 -3.89
CA LEU A 1174 9.89 -18.93 -5.07
C LEU A 1174 11.00 -18.44 -5.99
N ALA A 1175 11.27 -17.12 -6.02
CA ALA A 1175 12.26 -16.50 -6.88
C ALA A 1175 13.65 -17.13 -6.73
N HIS A 1176 14.33 -17.39 -7.85
CA HIS A 1176 15.69 -17.91 -7.96
C HIS A 1176 15.91 -19.36 -7.49
N LEU A 1177 14.86 -20.15 -7.21
CA LEU A 1177 14.98 -21.57 -6.80
C LEU A 1177 15.61 -22.50 -7.86
N GLN A 1178 15.69 -22.06 -9.11
CA GLN A 1178 16.35 -22.78 -10.21
C GLN A 1178 17.34 -21.89 -11.00
N ALA A 1179 17.60 -20.67 -10.52
CA ALA A 1179 18.47 -19.72 -11.21
C ALA A 1179 19.95 -20.11 -11.09
N SER A 1180 20.58 -20.38 -12.24
CA SER A 1180 22.02 -20.71 -12.37
C SER A 1180 22.96 -19.66 -11.74
N SER A 1181 22.48 -18.43 -11.58
CA SER A 1181 23.20 -17.29 -11.01
C SER A 1181 23.02 -17.09 -9.50
N VAL A 1182 22.14 -17.88 -8.86
CA VAL A 1182 21.93 -17.86 -7.40
C VAL A 1182 22.04 -19.30 -6.84
N PRO A 1183 23.19 -19.98 -7.02
CA PRO A 1183 23.33 -21.43 -6.79
C PRO A 1183 23.25 -21.86 -5.32
N ARG A 1184 23.00 -20.93 -4.39
CA ARG A 1184 22.84 -21.16 -2.95
C ARG A 1184 21.39 -21.16 -2.48
N LYS A 1185 20.42 -20.77 -3.32
CA LYS A 1185 19.00 -20.83 -2.98
C LYS A 1185 18.40 -22.16 -3.41
N ASP A 1186 17.72 -22.82 -2.48
CA ASP A 1186 17.04 -24.09 -2.68
C ASP A 1186 15.74 -24.16 -1.86
N LEU A 1187 15.09 -25.34 -1.82
CA LEU A 1187 13.87 -25.54 -1.04
C LEU A 1187 14.12 -25.58 0.48
N SER A 1188 15.34 -25.91 0.96
CA SER A 1188 15.65 -25.86 2.41
C SER A 1188 15.55 -24.43 2.95
N CYS A 1189 15.98 -23.45 2.14
CA CYS A 1189 15.86 -22.02 2.42
C CYS A 1189 14.41 -21.56 2.70
N ILE A 1190 13.40 -22.29 2.21
CA ILE A 1190 11.98 -21.99 2.47
C ILE A 1190 11.45 -22.82 3.64
N LYS A 1191 11.76 -24.13 3.67
CA LYS A 1191 11.33 -25.08 4.70
C LYS A 1191 11.81 -24.69 6.10
N GLU A 1192 13.12 -24.46 6.23
CA GLU A 1192 13.78 -24.33 7.53
C GLU A 1192 13.73 -22.88 8.06
N LEU A 1193 13.24 -21.91 7.28
CA LEU A 1193 13.24 -20.47 7.59
C LEU A 1193 12.79 -20.14 9.03
N THR A 1194 11.71 -20.74 9.50
CA THR A 1194 11.23 -20.56 10.88
C THR A 1194 12.21 -21.13 11.91
N SER A 1195 12.69 -22.37 11.72
CA SER A 1195 13.62 -23.01 12.66
C SER A 1195 15.02 -22.36 12.65
N LEU A 1196 15.45 -21.76 11.54
CA LEU A 1196 16.68 -20.97 11.45
C LEU A 1196 16.60 -19.69 12.30
N TYR A 1197 15.48 -18.96 12.25
CA TYR A 1197 15.25 -17.82 13.14
C TYR A 1197 15.19 -18.26 14.61
N GLU A 1198 14.56 -19.40 14.92
CA GLU A 1198 14.51 -19.93 16.29
C GLU A 1198 15.91 -20.35 16.79
N ALA A 1199 16.72 -21.01 15.97
CA ALA A 1199 18.04 -21.52 16.31
C ALA A 1199 19.13 -20.44 16.51
N ALA A 1200 18.96 -19.25 15.93
CA ALA A 1200 20.00 -18.21 15.92
C ALA A 1200 20.46 -17.77 17.32
N SER A 1201 21.77 -17.77 17.54
CA SER A 1201 22.41 -17.34 18.79
C SER A 1201 22.88 -15.87 18.74
N ILE A 1202 23.35 -15.34 19.86
CA ILE A 1202 23.95 -13.99 19.93
C ILE A 1202 25.31 -13.99 19.21
N GLU A 1203 26.04 -15.09 19.33
CA GLU A 1203 27.34 -15.35 18.70
C GLU A 1203 27.23 -15.30 17.17
N ASP A 1204 26.16 -15.85 16.59
CA ASP A 1204 25.90 -15.83 15.15
C ASP A 1204 25.68 -14.40 14.62
N ILE A 1205 25.02 -13.56 15.43
CA ILE A 1205 24.79 -12.15 15.11
C ILE A 1205 26.09 -11.36 15.18
N TYR A 1206 27.00 -11.69 16.11
CA TYR A 1206 28.34 -11.11 16.13
C TYR A 1206 29.19 -11.53 14.92
N VAL A 1207 29.08 -12.79 14.46
CA VAL A 1207 29.73 -13.25 13.22
C VAL A 1207 29.31 -12.43 12.01
N ALA A 1208 28.02 -12.07 11.91
CA ALA A 1208 27.49 -11.21 10.86
C ALA A 1208 27.87 -9.72 11.04
N TYR A 1209 27.73 -9.18 12.25
CA TYR A 1209 28.06 -7.78 12.59
C TYR A 1209 29.53 -7.43 12.33
N ASN A 1210 30.46 -8.37 12.57
CA ASN A 1210 31.88 -8.19 12.27
C ASN A 1210 32.16 -7.92 10.77
N GLN A 1211 31.22 -8.22 9.86
CA GLN A 1211 31.34 -8.00 8.42
C GLN A 1211 30.88 -6.60 7.98
N LEU A 1212 30.26 -5.81 8.85
CA LEU A 1212 29.76 -4.46 8.56
C LEU A 1212 30.84 -3.37 8.56
N ARG A 1213 32.12 -3.71 8.82
CA ARG A 1213 33.29 -2.79 8.82
C ARG A 1213 32.97 -1.41 9.41
N VAL A 1214 32.67 -1.40 10.71
CA VAL A 1214 32.05 -0.28 11.43
C VAL A 1214 33.06 0.70 12.06
N ASP A 1215 34.35 0.56 11.76
CA ASP A 1215 35.44 1.46 12.18
C ASP A 1215 35.28 2.90 11.63
N GLU A 1216 36.16 3.85 11.98
CA GLU A 1216 36.11 5.20 11.36
C GLU A 1216 36.58 5.18 9.91
N ASP A 1217 37.59 4.35 9.61
CA ASP A 1217 38.22 4.36 8.30
C ASP A 1217 37.37 3.75 7.18
N SER A 1218 36.42 2.88 7.52
CA SER A 1218 35.51 2.21 6.58
C SER A 1218 34.14 2.89 6.38
N LEU A 1219 33.74 3.86 7.21
CA LEU A 1219 32.42 4.48 7.13
C LEU A 1219 32.35 5.67 6.17
N TYR A 1220 31.34 5.66 5.31
CA TYR A 1220 30.88 6.85 4.58
C TYR A 1220 29.79 7.56 5.37
N SER A 1221 29.83 8.88 5.36
CA SER A 1221 28.81 9.74 5.96
C SER A 1221 28.57 10.97 5.10
N CYS A 1222 27.31 11.34 4.92
CA CYS A 1222 26.94 12.56 4.22
C CYS A 1222 25.84 13.31 4.96
N ILE A 1223 26.08 14.60 5.24
CA ILE A 1223 25.14 15.52 5.87
C ILE A 1223 24.61 16.49 4.82
N GLY A 1224 23.28 16.58 4.73
CA GLY A 1224 22.58 17.60 3.97
C GLY A 1224 21.96 18.61 4.93
N ILE A 1225 22.23 19.89 4.70
CA ILE A 1225 21.59 21.02 5.40
C ILE A 1225 20.78 21.83 4.38
N ALA A 1226 19.53 22.13 4.71
CA ALA A 1226 18.69 23.10 4.03
C ALA A 1226 18.59 24.39 4.87
N GLY A 1227 18.57 25.55 4.22
CA GLY A 1227 18.34 26.84 4.87
C GLY A 1227 18.57 28.05 3.96
N ALA A 1228 18.42 29.25 4.51
CA ALA A 1228 18.40 30.49 3.74
C ALA A 1228 19.78 31.02 3.30
N GLN A 1229 20.86 30.65 4.02
CA GLN A 1229 22.23 31.07 3.75
C GLN A 1229 23.12 29.84 3.50
N ALA A 1230 23.85 29.83 2.38
CA ALA A 1230 24.92 28.86 2.16
C ALA A 1230 26.04 29.11 3.17
N GLY A 1231 26.36 28.11 3.99
CA GLY A 1231 27.27 28.26 5.12
C GLY A 1231 28.73 28.42 4.70
N GLU A 1232 29.17 29.66 4.50
CA GLU A 1232 30.60 30.03 4.61
C GLU A 1232 31.02 30.21 6.10
N ASP A 1233 30.06 30.48 7.01
CA ASP A 1233 30.28 30.73 8.44
C ASP A 1233 30.04 29.50 9.36
N VAL A 1234 30.41 28.28 8.93
CA VAL A 1234 30.28 27.06 9.78
C VAL A 1234 31.64 26.45 10.16
N THR A 1235 32.75 26.89 9.55
CA THR A 1235 34.12 26.49 9.91
C THR A 1235 34.67 27.19 11.18
N SER A 1236 33.91 28.08 11.81
CA SER A 1236 34.34 28.97 12.91
C SER A 1236 33.97 28.47 14.32
N LEU A 1237 33.68 27.16 14.49
CA LEU A 1237 33.38 26.54 15.79
C LEU A 1237 34.45 25.53 16.25
N SER A 1238 35.69 25.68 15.77
CA SER A 1238 36.83 24.86 16.19
C SER A 1238 38.16 25.63 16.14
N GLU A 1239 38.22 26.79 16.81
CA GLU A 1239 39.47 27.52 17.07
C GLU A 1239 39.62 27.77 18.58
N ASP A 1240 40.41 26.93 19.24
CA ASP A 1240 40.82 27.10 20.65
C ASP A 1240 42.10 26.25 20.94
N GLU A 1241 43.17 26.46 20.15
CA GLU A 1241 44.59 26.20 20.52
C GLU A 1241 45.56 26.83 19.47
N GLU A 1242 46.78 27.21 19.86
CA GLU A 1242 47.68 28.09 19.08
C GLU A 1242 48.58 27.37 18.03
N PRO A 1243 49.08 28.07 16.98
CA PRO A 1243 49.79 27.47 15.84
C PRO A 1243 51.33 27.57 15.88
N GLU A 1244 52.03 26.68 15.16
CA GLU A 1244 53.42 26.87 14.70
C GLU A 1244 53.60 26.60 13.18
N ASP A 1245 54.62 27.27 12.63
CA ASP A 1245 54.89 27.69 11.23
C ASP A 1245 54.93 26.68 10.04
N ALA A 1246 54.66 27.26 8.86
CA ALA A 1246 55.23 26.99 7.52
C ALA A 1246 55.00 25.61 6.84
N PHE A 1247 54.64 25.53 5.55
CA PHE A 1247 55.27 26.21 4.42
C PHE A 1247 54.29 26.58 3.26
N SER A 1248 54.76 27.44 2.35
CA SER A 1248 53.95 28.07 1.29
C SER A 1248 54.12 27.49 -0.12
N GLY A 1249 53.00 27.40 -0.87
CA GLY A 1249 52.97 27.70 -2.31
C GLY A 1249 52.66 26.55 -3.27
N VAL A 1250 51.51 26.64 -3.97
CA VAL A 1250 51.42 26.85 -5.44
C VAL A 1250 49.94 26.99 -5.85
N LEU A 1251 49.64 28.06 -6.59
CA LEU A 1251 48.44 28.22 -7.43
C LEU A 1251 48.89 28.12 -8.89
N PRO A 1252 48.11 27.54 -9.83
CA PRO A 1252 47.03 28.33 -10.44
C PRO A 1252 45.78 27.59 -11.00
N VAL A 1253 44.65 28.29 -10.93
CA VAL A 1253 43.57 28.39 -11.96
C VAL A 1253 42.90 27.10 -12.49
N GLY A 1254 41.60 26.96 -12.16
CA GLY A 1254 40.65 26.09 -12.86
C GLY A 1254 39.19 26.50 -12.56
N ARG A 1255 38.34 26.66 -13.58
CA ARG A 1255 36.90 26.97 -13.44
C ARG A 1255 36.07 25.68 -13.38
N GLY A 1256 34.94 25.67 -12.67
CA GLY A 1256 33.80 24.81 -13.05
C GLY A 1256 33.00 24.14 -11.93
N SER A 1257 31.91 24.80 -11.50
CA SER A 1257 30.53 24.27 -11.40
C SER A 1257 30.21 22.76 -11.24
N SER A 1258 29.20 22.50 -10.39
CA SER A 1258 28.26 21.34 -10.35
C SER A 1258 28.82 19.95 -9.95
N MET A 1259 28.23 19.14 -9.04
CA MET A 1259 26.84 18.60 -8.92
C MET A 1259 26.55 17.45 -9.93
N THR A 1260 25.81 16.34 -9.68
CA THR A 1260 24.91 15.90 -8.58
C THR A 1260 24.34 14.43 -8.70
N THR A 1261 23.82 13.87 -7.57
CA THR A 1261 22.51 13.10 -7.34
C THR A 1261 22.11 11.71 -7.95
N ARG A 1262 21.21 10.83 -7.39
CA ARG A 1262 21.14 9.92 -6.17
C ARG A 1262 20.69 8.49 -6.60
N PRO A 1263 20.74 7.44 -5.75
CA PRO A 1263 20.01 6.19 -6.00
C PRO A 1263 18.53 6.28 -5.63
N THR A 1264 17.76 5.43 -6.29
CA THR A 1264 16.49 4.87 -5.82
C THR A 1264 16.72 3.66 -4.92
N THR A 1265 15.84 3.44 -3.94
CA THR A 1265 15.44 2.15 -3.31
C THR A 1265 14.32 2.45 -2.32
#